data_AF-A0A8J7TX46-F1
#
_entry.id   AF-A0A8J7TX46-F1
#
_cell.length_a   1.000
_cell.length_b   1.000
_cell.length_c   1.000
_cell.angle_alpha   90.00
_cell.angle_beta   90.00
_cell.angle_gamma   90.00
#
_symmetry.space_group_name_H-M   'P 1'
#
loop_
_entity.id
_entity.type
_entity.pdbx_description
1 polymer ?
#
loop_
_entity_poly.entity_id
_entity_poly.type
_entity_poly.pdbx_seq_one_letter_code
_entity_poly.pdbx_strand_id
1 'polypeptide(L)'
;MSPSAVTLSGNYARAQLVVTALPANEHADDLTSQAIFQTSDPKVVSVNANGRLLAVGNGSATVTVTASGVSKPVAVTVSGVTARPQVGFVEHVMPVISKAGCNAGACHASQYGKGGFKLSVFAFAPNDDWTAIVRDGFGRRVSLLDPAASLLLCKPTTAVPHEGGKRLEAGSVDYEIIKQWLANGAPRPNPKPVAVTALTVEPARRVGPAGFTQQLRVVATYADGHSTDVTHWAKFDSLDEGVVAVTPDGRVRTIGKGQGAAMARFEGQAAIATFVVPNKDKLELSGWVDRNVIDTLAAAKFREIGIAPSGLCDDATFLRRAFLDVTGTLPTPEQAKAFLDSSGPDKRAKLVDQLLGLTGDPAQDVHNNEYAAYWALKWSDLIRSNSVAIGEQGMWALHNWLIDAFRQNKPWDKLVRELVTAQGSTFSNGPANYFRIARTPQDLTEATSQLFLGVRLQCCKCHNHPYEPLTQTDYYAFAAFFARVGNKPSQEFGLFGNETVIVNRPDGEVGHPKTGATMHPTPLRGKPVNPAADRRQALADWLAAKDNPYFARNIANRLFAYLMGRGLVEPIDDIRATNPPSNPELLDALADSFVKSGFDQKQLLKLILNSRLYQLDSTPTKANAGDLKFYSHFTVKRLPAEVLLDAIDQVTGTRTKFEKVPLGTRAIELPDAQYKNYFLSTFGKPRREAVCECERVSEPNLAQALHTLNGDAIEAKIADPNGRVAKLLVAKKSPDELVSELYLATVSRRPHADELAACRKLLAESGDAKAFYQDLVWSLVNAKHFQFVH
;
A
#
# COMPACT_ATOMS: atom_id res chain seq x y z
N MET A 1 0.01 34.57 -10.47
CA MET A 1 -0.18 34.69 -9.01
C MET A 1 -1.42 33.91 -8.67
N SER A 2 -1.36 33.07 -7.63
CA SER A 2 -2.52 32.43 -7.04
C SER A 2 -2.65 32.85 -5.58
N PRO A 3 -3.83 33.28 -5.12
CA PRO A 3 -5.00 33.63 -5.94
C PRO A 3 -4.78 34.97 -6.69
N SER A 4 -5.65 35.28 -7.66
CA SER A 4 -5.63 36.56 -8.41
C SER A 4 -6.26 37.73 -7.65
N ALA A 5 -7.13 37.43 -6.67
CA ALA A 5 -7.73 38.36 -5.73
C ALA A 5 -7.95 37.63 -4.38
N VAL A 6 -8.01 38.39 -3.29
CA VAL A 6 -8.15 37.83 -1.93
C VAL A 6 -9.31 38.49 -1.22
N THR A 7 -10.14 37.68 -0.57
CA THR A 7 -11.13 38.16 0.41
C THR A 7 -10.79 37.58 1.77
N LEU A 8 -10.63 38.46 2.76
CA LEU A 8 -10.39 38.10 4.15
C LEU A 8 -11.60 38.50 5.00
N SER A 9 -12.12 37.57 5.79
CA SER A 9 -13.28 37.80 6.65
C SER A 9 -12.94 37.51 8.11
N GLY A 10 -12.94 38.53 8.96
CA GLY A 10 -12.65 38.43 10.39
C GLY A 10 -11.24 38.87 10.80
N ASN A 11 -11.07 39.11 12.10
CA ASN A 11 -9.86 39.67 12.73
C ASN A 11 -8.56 38.87 12.50
N TYR A 12 -8.65 37.57 12.24
CA TYR A 12 -7.48 36.67 12.15
C TYR A 12 -7.36 35.99 10.79
N ALA A 13 -8.15 36.44 9.81
CA ALA A 13 -8.14 35.90 8.46
C ALA A 13 -6.79 36.14 7.79
N ARG A 14 -6.26 35.08 7.20
CA ARG A 14 -4.95 35.04 6.55
C ARG A 14 -5.07 34.35 5.20
N ALA A 15 -4.20 34.71 4.27
CA ALA A 15 -4.08 34.03 2.99
C ALA A 15 -2.61 33.95 2.54
N GLN A 16 -2.26 32.92 1.79
CA GLN A 16 -0.94 32.75 1.21
C GLN A 16 -0.96 33.16 -0.26
N LEU A 17 -0.14 34.13 -0.66
CA LEU A 17 0.12 34.42 -2.07
C LEU A 17 1.22 33.48 -2.59
N VAL A 18 0.99 32.89 -3.76
CA VAL A 18 1.97 32.09 -4.50
C VAL A 18 2.27 32.77 -5.84
N VAL A 19 3.56 33.03 -6.07
CA VAL A 19 4.06 33.71 -7.27
C VAL A 19 4.74 32.68 -8.16
N THR A 20 4.22 32.47 -9.36
CA THR A 20 4.70 31.45 -10.31
C THR A 20 5.14 32.13 -11.60
N ALA A 21 6.28 31.71 -12.14
CA ALA A 21 6.76 32.14 -13.46
C ALA A 21 5.79 31.72 -14.57
N LEU A 22 5.82 32.42 -15.71
CA LEU A 22 5.01 32.07 -16.89
C LEU A 22 5.86 31.31 -17.92
N PRO A 23 5.28 30.34 -18.65
CA PRO A 23 3.90 29.84 -18.53
C PRO A 23 3.69 29.07 -17.22
N ALA A 24 2.54 29.27 -16.57
CA ALA A 24 2.22 28.64 -15.29
C ALA A 24 1.81 27.16 -15.49
N ASN A 25 2.79 26.31 -15.75
CA ASN A 25 2.64 24.86 -15.88
C ASN A 25 3.37 24.13 -14.73
N GLU A 26 3.47 22.81 -14.83
CA GLU A 26 4.19 21.99 -13.84
C GLU A 26 5.69 22.23 -13.76
N HIS A 27 6.30 22.82 -14.79
CA HIS A 27 7.72 23.18 -14.84
C HIS A 27 8.00 24.62 -14.43
N ALA A 28 6.98 25.36 -14.01
CA ALA A 28 7.12 26.77 -13.69
C ALA A 28 7.85 26.98 -12.36
N ASP A 29 8.82 27.90 -12.37
CA ASP A 29 9.55 28.30 -11.16
C ASP A 29 8.65 29.00 -10.14
N ASP A 30 8.89 28.71 -8.87
CA ASP A 30 8.36 29.47 -7.76
C ASP A 30 9.19 30.73 -7.51
N LEU A 31 8.54 31.89 -7.66
CA LEU A 31 9.13 33.19 -7.41
C LEU A 31 8.67 33.78 -6.07
N THR A 32 7.91 33.05 -5.25
CA THR A 32 7.27 33.59 -4.05
C THR A 32 8.28 34.21 -3.08
N SER A 33 9.41 33.53 -2.81
CA SER A 33 10.43 34.08 -1.91
C SER A 33 11.34 35.13 -2.54
N GLN A 34 11.24 35.34 -3.86
CA GLN A 34 11.99 36.35 -4.60
C GLN A 34 11.13 37.62 -4.82
N ALA A 35 9.82 37.50 -4.59
CA ALA A 35 8.88 38.58 -4.80
C ALA A 35 8.94 39.61 -3.66
N ILE A 36 8.80 40.88 -4.03
CA ILE A 36 8.59 41.99 -3.11
C ILE A 36 7.09 42.25 -3.04
N PHE A 37 6.54 42.25 -1.83
CA PHE A 37 5.13 42.50 -1.56
C PHE A 37 4.94 43.87 -0.89
N GLN A 38 4.05 44.70 -1.44
CA GLN A 38 3.75 46.02 -0.89
C GLN A 38 2.24 46.24 -0.83
N THR A 39 1.71 46.55 0.35
CA THR A 39 0.30 46.92 0.53
C THR A 39 0.09 48.41 0.26
N SER A 40 -0.98 48.77 -0.43
CA SER A 40 -1.39 50.17 -0.62
C SER A 40 -1.99 50.77 0.66
N ASP A 41 -2.48 49.94 1.58
CA ASP A 41 -3.05 50.39 2.85
C ASP A 41 -2.75 49.38 3.98
N PRO A 42 -1.75 49.65 4.83
CA PRO A 42 -1.39 48.78 5.95
C PRO A 42 -2.44 48.78 7.07
N LYS A 43 -3.41 49.71 7.08
CA LYS A 43 -4.53 49.70 8.04
C LYS A 43 -5.62 48.70 7.64
N VAL A 44 -5.65 48.27 6.38
CA VAL A 44 -6.60 47.28 5.87
C VAL A 44 -5.98 45.87 5.88
N VAL A 45 -4.78 45.72 5.29
CA VAL A 45 -4.10 44.43 5.19
C VAL A 45 -2.59 44.59 5.35
N SER A 46 -1.97 43.67 6.10
CA SER A 46 -0.52 43.53 6.17
C SER A 46 -0.05 42.33 5.33
N VAL A 47 1.16 42.41 4.78
CA VAL A 47 1.80 41.34 4.01
C VAL A 47 3.24 41.18 4.49
N ASN A 48 3.68 39.94 4.71
CA ASN A 48 5.07 39.66 5.07
C ASN A 48 5.94 39.30 3.85
N ALA A 49 7.25 39.14 4.07
CA ALA A 49 8.22 38.82 3.02
C ALA A 49 7.98 37.46 2.33
N ASN A 50 7.20 36.56 2.93
CA ASN A 50 6.83 35.27 2.35
C ASN A 50 5.48 35.33 1.61
N GLY A 51 4.89 36.51 1.42
CA GLY A 51 3.60 36.68 0.73
C GLY A 51 2.38 36.28 1.57
N ARG A 52 2.51 36.17 2.89
CA ARG A 52 1.38 35.88 3.78
C ARG A 52 0.65 37.17 4.16
N LEU A 53 -0.64 37.21 3.83
CA LEU A 53 -1.55 38.29 4.16
C LEU A 53 -2.19 38.09 5.53
N LEU A 54 -2.46 39.18 6.24
CA LEU A 54 -3.24 39.22 7.48
C LEU A 54 -4.20 40.41 7.46
N ALA A 55 -5.47 40.15 7.78
CA ALA A 55 -6.49 41.17 7.96
C ALA A 55 -6.13 42.12 9.12
N VAL A 56 -6.21 43.43 8.88
CA VAL A 56 -5.94 44.48 9.89
C VAL A 56 -7.18 45.32 10.17
N GLY A 57 -7.93 45.68 9.12
CA GLY A 57 -9.12 46.52 9.23
C GLY A 57 -10.04 46.38 8.01
N ASN A 58 -11.32 46.72 8.16
CA ASN A 58 -12.29 46.60 7.07
C ASN A 58 -11.99 47.60 5.95
N GLY A 59 -12.10 47.15 4.69
CA GLY A 59 -11.87 47.99 3.53
C GLY A 59 -11.33 47.22 2.33
N SER A 60 -10.85 47.95 1.33
CA SER A 60 -10.18 47.39 0.16
C SER A 60 -8.77 47.96 0.06
N ALA A 61 -7.81 47.11 -0.27
CA ALA A 61 -6.43 47.45 -0.51
C ALA A 61 -5.90 46.70 -1.73
N THR A 62 -4.79 47.17 -2.28
CA THR A 62 -4.07 46.47 -3.35
C THR A 62 -2.71 46.04 -2.80
N VAL A 63 -2.38 44.75 -2.96
CA VAL A 63 -1.02 44.25 -2.72
C VAL A 63 -0.30 44.18 -4.06
N THR A 64 0.69 45.05 -4.26
CA THR A 64 1.55 45.02 -5.43
C THR A 64 2.64 43.97 -5.21
N VAL A 65 2.71 42.99 -6.10
CA VAL A 65 3.71 41.92 -6.09
C VAL A 65 4.69 42.14 -7.23
N THR A 66 5.97 42.31 -6.90
CA THR A 66 7.03 42.54 -7.88
C THR A 66 8.02 41.39 -7.86
N ALA A 67 8.17 40.68 -8.98
CA ALA A 67 9.14 39.60 -9.14
C ALA A 67 9.72 39.64 -10.57
N SER A 68 11.04 39.43 -10.70
CA SER A 68 11.74 39.43 -11.99
C SER A 68 11.45 40.65 -12.87
N GLY A 69 11.36 41.85 -12.27
CA GLY A 69 11.07 43.10 -12.97
C GLY A 69 9.60 43.29 -13.40
N VAL A 70 8.71 42.34 -13.10
CA VAL A 70 7.28 42.42 -13.40
C VAL A 70 6.51 42.70 -12.12
N SER A 71 5.69 43.75 -12.14
CA SER A 71 4.76 44.08 -11.05
C SER A 71 3.33 43.73 -11.43
N LYS A 72 2.61 43.05 -10.54
CA LYS A 72 1.18 42.79 -10.69
C LYS A 72 0.41 43.15 -9.42
N PRO A 73 -0.75 43.81 -9.55
CA PRO A 73 -1.62 44.08 -8.40
C PRO A 73 -2.44 42.83 -8.03
N VAL A 74 -2.63 42.61 -6.74
CA VAL A 74 -3.63 41.69 -6.17
C VAL A 74 -4.63 42.51 -5.39
N ALA A 75 -5.89 42.48 -5.81
CA ALA A 75 -6.96 43.13 -5.06
C ALA A 75 -7.24 42.35 -3.77
N VAL A 76 -7.30 43.05 -2.64
CA VAL A 76 -7.61 42.48 -1.33
C VAL A 76 -8.79 43.21 -0.73
N THR A 77 -9.84 42.47 -0.36
CA THR A 77 -10.98 43.01 0.39
C THR A 77 -11.01 42.38 1.77
N VAL A 78 -11.07 43.21 2.81
CA VAL A 78 -11.15 42.79 4.20
C VAL A 78 -12.49 43.22 4.77
N SER A 79 -13.17 42.30 5.44
CA SER A 79 -14.47 42.53 6.09
C SER A 79 -14.54 41.81 7.44
N GLY A 80 -15.53 42.13 8.26
CA GLY A 80 -15.78 41.42 9.52
C GLY A 80 -14.73 41.63 10.63
N VAL A 81 -13.80 42.58 10.48
CA VAL A 81 -12.88 42.97 11.56
C VAL A 81 -13.65 43.82 12.57
N THR A 82 -13.65 43.40 13.83
CA THR A 82 -14.41 44.06 14.92
C THR A 82 -13.54 44.26 16.16
N ALA A 83 -13.95 45.14 17.07
CA ALA A 83 -13.23 45.36 18.33
C ALA A 83 -13.34 44.18 19.32
N ARG A 84 -14.36 43.32 19.17
CA ARG A 84 -14.62 42.16 20.04
C ARG A 84 -14.95 40.92 19.20
N PRO A 85 -13.95 40.33 18.51
CA PRO A 85 -14.19 39.19 17.64
C PRO A 85 -14.71 37.98 18.42
N GLN A 86 -15.74 37.35 17.86
CA GLN A 86 -16.21 36.05 18.32
C GLN A 86 -15.26 34.97 17.81
N VAL A 87 -14.69 34.20 18.73
CA VAL A 87 -13.73 33.13 18.43
C VAL A 87 -14.36 31.82 18.88
N GLY A 88 -14.55 30.91 17.93
CA GLY A 88 -15.09 29.57 18.15
C GLY A 88 -14.00 28.55 18.51
N PHE A 89 -14.37 27.54 19.31
CA PHE A 89 -13.42 26.50 19.72
C PHE A 89 -12.99 25.61 18.54
N VAL A 90 -13.94 25.14 17.73
CA VAL A 90 -13.67 24.25 16.59
C VAL A 90 -12.97 25.02 15.49
N GLU A 91 -13.51 26.16 15.12
CA GLU A 91 -13.13 26.90 13.91
C GLU A 91 -11.79 27.64 14.05
N HIS A 92 -11.32 27.89 15.29
CA HIS A 92 -10.13 28.70 15.53
C HIS A 92 -9.16 28.07 16.54
N VAL A 93 -9.64 27.66 17.71
CA VAL A 93 -8.76 27.19 18.80
C VAL A 93 -8.16 25.82 18.51
N MET A 94 -8.98 24.87 18.03
CA MET A 94 -8.54 23.53 17.69
C MET A 94 -7.48 23.49 16.58
N PRO A 95 -7.61 24.27 15.48
CA PRO A 95 -6.54 24.46 14.50
C PRO A 95 -5.22 24.90 15.11
N VAL A 96 -5.24 25.89 16.01
CA VAL A 96 -4.04 26.37 16.70
C VAL A 96 -3.40 25.28 17.55
N ILE A 97 -4.21 24.59 18.38
CA ILE A 97 -3.74 23.49 19.25
C ILE A 97 -3.10 22.37 18.41
N SER A 98 -3.71 22.06 17.26
CA SER A 98 -3.25 21.01 16.35
C SER A 98 -1.96 21.40 15.63
N LYS A 99 -1.89 22.64 15.12
CA LYS A 99 -0.68 23.19 14.48
C LYS A 99 0.50 23.26 15.45
N ALA A 100 0.26 23.63 16.70
CA ALA A 100 1.26 23.65 17.76
C ALA A 100 1.69 22.25 18.23
N GLY A 101 0.99 21.19 17.81
CA GLY A 101 1.28 19.80 18.17
C GLY A 101 0.87 19.40 19.59
N CYS A 102 0.06 20.22 20.27
CA CYS A 102 -0.34 19.96 21.66
C CYS A 102 -1.17 18.67 21.80
N ASN A 103 -2.00 18.35 20.80
CA ASN A 103 -2.83 17.15 20.72
C ASN A 103 -2.19 16.02 19.87
N ALA A 104 -0.86 16.01 19.75
CA ALA A 104 -0.14 14.89 19.14
C ALA A 104 0.01 13.72 20.14
N GLY A 105 0.17 12.51 19.61
CA GLY A 105 0.35 11.30 20.43
C GLY A 105 1.59 11.32 21.34
N ALA A 106 2.62 12.10 21.01
CA ALA A 106 3.79 12.33 21.86
C ALA A 106 3.52 13.31 23.04
N CYS A 107 2.41 14.06 22.99
CA CYS A 107 2.05 15.10 23.96
C CYS A 107 0.73 14.77 24.68
N HIS A 108 -0.22 15.70 24.72
CA HIS A 108 -1.45 15.54 25.51
C HIS A 108 -2.42 14.53 24.92
N ALA A 109 -2.23 14.07 23.68
CA ALA A 109 -3.03 12.98 23.11
C ALA A 109 -2.40 11.59 23.25
N SER A 110 -1.35 11.45 24.07
CA SER A 110 -0.88 10.14 24.51
C SER A 110 -1.98 9.39 25.28
N GLN A 111 -1.86 8.06 25.38
CA GLN A 111 -2.88 7.18 26.00
C GLN A 111 -3.37 7.68 27.37
N TYR A 112 -2.48 8.21 28.20
CA TYR A 112 -2.77 8.72 29.54
C TYR A 112 -2.72 10.26 29.64
N GLY A 113 -2.51 10.96 28.52
CA GLY A 113 -2.20 12.38 28.52
C GLY A 113 -0.86 12.70 29.20
N LYS A 114 -0.61 13.98 29.49
CA LYS A 114 0.60 14.45 30.17
C LYS A 114 0.22 15.42 31.28
N GLY A 115 0.80 15.24 32.48
CA GLY A 115 0.55 16.12 33.63
C GLY A 115 -0.93 16.21 34.05
N GLY A 116 -1.67 15.10 33.92
CA GLY A 116 -3.12 15.04 34.16
C GLY A 116 -3.97 15.82 33.15
N PHE A 117 -3.40 16.23 32.01
CA PHE A 117 -4.09 16.88 30.91
C PHE A 117 -4.08 15.99 29.67
N LYS A 118 -5.27 15.59 29.22
CA LYS A 118 -5.47 14.68 28.09
C LYS A 118 -6.35 15.36 27.05
N LEU A 119 -5.85 15.37 25.81
CA LEU A 119 -6.59 15.79 24.62
C LEU A 119 -6.84 14.57 23.73
N SER A 120 -7.78 14.72 22.84
CA SER A 120 -8.10 13.77 21.80
C SER A 120 -7.06 13.80 20.69
N VAL A 121 -6.74 12.63 20.14
CA VAL A 121 -5.73 12.48 19.08
C VAL A 121 -6.19 13.23 17.83
N PHE A 122 -5.40 14.20 17.38
CA PHE A 122 -5.72 15.05 16.21
C PHE A 122 -7.09 15.76 16.31
N ALA A 123 -7.51 16.11 17.53
CA ALA A 123 -8.71 16.91 17.76
C ALA A 123 -10.02 16.22 17.31
N PHE A 124 -10.07 14.89 17.27
CA PHE A 124 -11.26 14.16 16.82
C PHE A 124 -12.48 14.30 17.75
N ALA A 125 -12.29 14.84 18.96
CA ALA A 125 -13.33 14.97 19.98
C ALA A 125 -13.43 16.38 20.59
N PRO A 126 -13.99 17.36 19.86
CA PRO A 126 -14.06 18.76 20.30
C PRO A 126 -14.62 18.98 21.71
N ASN A 127 -15.71 18.28 22.06
CA ASN A 127 -16.37 18.45 23.36
C ASN A 127 -15.54 17.91 24.53
N ASP A 128 -14.82 16.82 24.30
CA ASP A 128 -13.94 16.24 25.32
C ASP A 128 -12.71 17.13 25.50
N ASP A 129 -12.15 17.63 24.40
CA ASP A 129 -11.01 18.57 24.42
C ASP A 129 -11.36 19.87 25.14
N TRP A 130 -12.54 20.43 24.85
CA TRP A 130 -13.04 21.60 25.55
C TRP A 130 -13.19 21.33 27.05
N THR A 131 -13.76 20.18 27.42
CA THR A 131 -13.94 19.79 28.83
C THR A 131 -12.60 19.63 29.53
N ALA A 132 -11.63 18.99 28.90
CA ALA A 132 -10.28 18.81 29.42
C ALA A 132 -9.54 20.14 29.63
N ILE A 133 -9.78 21.11 28.74
CA ILE A 133 -9.18 22.46 28.83
C ILE A 133 -9.89 23.29 29.91
N VAL A 134 -11.21 23.37 29.89
CA VAL A 134 -11.98 24.37 30.64
C VAL A 134 -12.48 23.86 32.00
N ARG A 135 -12.77 22.56 32.13
CA ARG A 135 -13.44 21.99 33.31
C ARG A 135 -12.57 21.08 34.15
N ASP A 136 -11.76 20.22 33.53
CA ASP A 136 -10.95 19.25 34.26
C ASP A 136 -9.99 19.90 35.25
N GLY A 137 -9.69 19.18 36.34
CA GLY A 137 -8.84 19.71 37.41
C GLY A 137 -9.41 20.99 38.03
N PHE A 138 -10.74 21.05 38.17
CA PHE A 138 -11.48 22.19 38.72
C PHE A 138 -11.24 23.51 37.97
N GLY A 139 -11.07 23.45 36.64
CA GLY A 139 -10.88 24.62 35.78
C GLY A 139 -9.51 25.29 35.90
N ARG A 140 -8.53 24.68 36.58
CA ARG A 140 -7.22 25.28 36.88
C ARG A 140 -6.38 25.72 35.67
N ARG A 141 -6.75 25.32 34.45
CA ARG A 141 -5.97 25.58 33.22
C ARG A 141 -6.33 26.88 32.53
N VAL A 142 -7.49 27.44 32.85
CA VAL A 142 -8.03 28.65 32.23
C VAL A 142 -8.34 29.67 33.31
N SER A 143 -7.97 30.92 33.05
CA SER A 143 -8.36 32.09 33.83
C SER A 143 -9.19 32.97 32.91
N LEU A 144 -10.49 33.07 33.17
CA LEU A 144 -11.39 33.89 32.35
C LEU A 144 -11.33 35.38 32.73
N LEU A 145 -10.91 35.69 33.97
CA LEU A 145 -10.70 37.06 34.43
C LEU A 145 -9.39 37.64 33.92
N ASP A 146 -8.33 36.82 33.86
CA ASP A 146 -7.05 37.17 33.25
C ASP A 146 -6.66 36.09 32.23
N PRO A 147 -7.15 36.20 30.98
CA PRO A 147 -6.83 35.26 29.91
C PRO A 147 -5.34 34.99 29.75
N ALA A 148 -4.48 36.01 29.88
CA ALA A 148 -3.04 35.90 29.67
C ALA A 148 -2.35 35.03 30.73
N ALA A 149 -2.89 34.97 31.96
CA ALA A 149 -2.40 34.11 33.04
C ALA A 149 -2.86 32.64 32.91
N SER A 150 -3.72 32.31 31.93
CA SER A 150 -4.16 30.92 31.72
C SER A 150 -2.97 30.00 31.45
N LEU A 151 -2.91 28.85 32.15
CA LEU A 151 -1.86 27.85 31.89
C LEU A 151 -1.88 27.35 30.44
N LEU A 152 -3.06 27.37 29.79
CA LEU A 152 -3.21 27.08 28.36
C LEU A 152 -2.35 27.98 27.46
N LEU A 153 -2.04 29.22 27.88
CA LEU A 153 -1.14 30.14 27.20
C LEU A 153 0.27 30.11 27.80
N CYS A 154 0.39 30.17 29.14
CA CYS A 154 1.68 30.28 29.82
C CYS A 154 2.62 29.08 29.60
N LYS A 155 2.08 27.87 29.52
CA LYS A 155 2.87 26.65 29.29
C LYS A 155 3.46 26.61 27.87
N PRO A 156 2.66 26.71 26.78
CA PRO A 156 3.23 26.65 25.43
C PRO A 156 4.09 27.88 25.06
N THR A 157 3.93 29.03 25.72
CA THR A 157 4.86 30.17 25.55
C THR A 157 6.09 30.09 26.45
N THR A 158 6.18 29.09 27.32
CA THR A 158 7.24 28.91 28.34
C THR A 158 7.34 30.05 29.36
N ALA A 159 6.31 30.88 29.50
CA ALA A 159 6.18 31.82 30.62
C ALA A 159 6.11 31.07 31.98
N VAL A 160 5.63 29.83 31.95
CA VAL A 160 5.77 28.84 33.03
C VAL A 160 6.46 27.59 32.47
N PRO A 161 7.34 26.90 33.22
CA PRO A 161 8.03 25.71 32.74
C PRO A 161 7.10 24.67 32.13
N HIS A 162 7.45 24.18 30.95
CA HIS A 162 6.68 23.20 30.19
C HIS A 162 7.63 22.16 29.60
N GLU A 163 7.47 20.89 29.99
CA GLU A 163 8.29 19.78 29.49
C GLU A 163 8.22 19.63 27.97
N GLY A 164 7.07 19.97 27.36
CA GLY A 164 6.90 19.96 25.92
C GLY A 164 7.66 21.07 25.18
N GLY A 165 8.35 21.98 25.90
CA GLY A 165 9.06 23.12 25.33
C GLY A 165 8.15 24.24 24.82
N LYS A 166 8.74 25.21 24.12
CA LYS A 166 8.01 26.30 23.46
C LYS A 166 7.23 25.77 22.25
N ARG A 167 5.93 26.04 22.24
CA ARG A 167 4.97 25.61 21.20
C ARG A 167 4.19 26.77 20.59
N LEU A 168 4.19 27.93 21.26
CA LEU A 168 3.46 29.12 20.84
C LEU A 168 4.30 30.36 21.13
N GLU A 169 4.25 31.36 20.25
CA GLU A 169 4.92 32.64 20.46
C GLU A 169 3.96 33.64 21.10
N ALA A 170 4.43 34.35 22.14
CA ALA A 170 3.61 35.36 22.80
C ALA A 170 3.33 36.53 21.83
N GLY A 171 2.08 36.99 21.77
CA GLY A 171 1.66 38.06 20.85
C GLY A 171 1.56 37.64 19.38
N SER A 172 1.78 36.36 19.05
CA SER A 172 1.47 35.85 17.71
C SER A 172 -0.05 35.83 17.46
N VAL A 173 -0.46 35.80 16.19
CA VAL A 173 -1.88 35.68 15.82
C VAL A 173 -2.54 34.49 16.50
N ASP A 174 -1.87 33.34 16.52
CA ASP A 174 -2.40 32.11 17.12
C ASP A 174 -2.51 32.21 18.66
N TYR A 175 -1.61 32.95 19.31
CA TYR A 175 -1.71 33.31 20.73
C TYR A 175 -2.91 34.20 21.01
N GLU A 176 -3.10 35.26 20.20
CA GLU A 176 -4.22 36.18 20.36
C GLU A 176 -5.57 35.51 20.09
N ILE A 177 -5.63 34.49 19.22
CA ILE A 177 -6.84 33.69 19.02
C ILE A 177 -7.25 32.95 20.29
N ILE A 178 -6.33 32.22 20.93
CA ILE A 178 -6.63 31.49 22.16
C ILE A 178 -6.99 32.48 23.28
N LYS A 179 -6.22 33.57 23.41
CA LYS A 179 -6.46 34.61 24.41
C LYS A 179 -7.83 35.27 24.23
N GLN A 180 -8.23 35.56 23.00
CA GLN A 180 -9.54 36.12 22.70
C GLN A 180 -10.67 35.11 22.96
N TRP A 181 -10.49 33.83 22.63
CA TRP A 181 -11.46 32.80 22.98
C TRP A 181 -11.68 32.71 24.50
N LEU A 182 -10.61 32.79 25.29
CA LEU A 182 -10.68 32.87 26.75
C LEU A 182 -11.40 34.15 27.21
N ALA A 183 -11.09 35.29 26.61
CA ALA A 183 -11.75 36.57 26.91
C ALA A 183 -13.25 36.56 26.56
N ASN A 184 -13.66 35.77 25.57
CA ASN A 184 -15.07 35.51 25.22
C ASN A 184 -15.77 34.56 26.21
N GLY A 185 -15.11 34.17 27.30
CA GLY A 185 -15.63 33.23 28.29
C GLY A 185 -15.43 31.76 27.95
N ALA A 186 -14.50 31.45 27.04
CA ALA A 186 -14.20 30.10 26.55
C ALA A 186 -15.48 29.35 26.08
N PRO A 187 -16.24 29.92 25.10
CA PRO A 187 -17.49 29.33 24.65
C PRO A 187 -17.32 27.87 24.22
N ARG A 188 -18.34 27.07 24.50
CA ARG A 188 -18.38 25.64 24.13
C ARG A 188 -18.32 25.46 22.62
N PRO A 189 -17.87 24.28 22.14
CA PRO A 189 -17.97 23.93 20.73
C PRO A 189 -19.40 24.09 20.24
N ASN A 190 -19.57 24.69 19.06
CA ASN A 190 -20.85 24.68 18.37
C ASN A 190 -21.29 23.21 18.19
N PRO A 191 -22.52 22.81 18.58
CA PRO A 191 -22.98 21.44 18.42
C PRO A 191 -23.12 21.01 16.95
N LYS A 192 -23.16 21.97 16.00
CA LYS A 192 -23.21 21.73 14.56
C LYS A 192 -22.17 22.63 13.86
N PRO A 193 -20.86 22.35 14.02
CA PRO A 193 -19.84 23.10 13.32
C PRO A 193 -19.93 22.81 11.81
N VAL A 194 -19.60 23.79 10.99
CA VAL A 194 -19.50 23.57 9.54
C VAL A 194 -18.22 22.76 9.30
N ALA A 195 -18.38 21.49 8.92
CA ALA A 195 -17.24 20.59 8.76
C ALA A 195 -16.44 20.90 7.48
N VAL A 196 -15.13 20.67 7.53
CA VAL A 196 -14.28 20.65 6.33
C VAL A 196 -14.53 19.36 5.55
N THR A 197 -14.94 19.50 4.29
CA THR A 197 -15.29 18.38 3.41
C THR A 197 -14.20 18.06 2.39
N ALA A 198 -13.29 19.00 2.11
CA ALA A 198 -12.17 18.78 1.21
C ALA A 198 -10.98 19.70 1.54
N LEU A 199 -9.79 19.25 1.14
CA LEU A 199 -8.56 20.02 1.23
C LEU A 199 -7.90 20.04 -0.16
N THR A 200 -7.43 21.21 -0.59
CA THR A 200 -6.67 21.36 -1.84
C THR A 200 -5.31 21.97 -1.54
N VAL A 201 -4.29 21.51 -2.25
CA VAL A 201 -2.91 22.03 -2.16
C VAL A 201 -2.51 22.57 -3.52
N GLU A 202 -2.09 23.82 -3.54
CA GLU A 202 -1.68 24.53 -4.75
C GLU A 202 -0.20 24.94 -4.65
N PRO A 203 0.62 24.64 -5.68
CA PRO A 203 0.32 23.76 -6.80
C PRO A 203 0.25 22.27 -6.39
N ALA A 204 -0.58 21.49 -7.07
CA ALA A 204 -0.71 20.04 -6.81
C ALA A 204 0.48 19.22 -7.38
N ARG A 205 1.19 19.74 -8.38
CA ARG A 205 2.33 19.05 -9.00
C ARG A 205 3.41 20.01 -9.50
N ARG A 206 4.68 19.62 -9.34
CA ARG A 206 5.86 20.29 -9.88
C ARG A 206 6.88 19.31 -10.44
N VAL A 207 7.53 19.70 -11.53
CA VAL A 207 8.61 18.96 -12.19
C VAL A 207 9.78 19.91 -12.45
N GLY A 208 10.96 19.58 -11.95
CA GLY A 208 12.12 20.46 -12.11
C GLY A 208 13.43 19.87 -11.61
N PRO A 209 14.52 20.65 -11.60
CA PRO A 209 15.84 20.16 -11.19
C PRO A 209 15.95 19.87 -9.68
N ALA A 210 17.01 19.21 -9.25
CA ALA A 210 17.28 19.08 -7.81
C ALA A 210 17.58 20.46 -7.20
N GLY A 211 17.04 20.74 -6.01
CA GLY A 211 17.31 21.96 -5.24
C GLY A 211 16.33 23.11 -5.44
N PHE A 212 15.35 23.03 -6.35
CA PHE A 212 14.32 24.08 -6.47
C PHE A 212 13.41 24.11 -5.24
N THR A 213 12.78 25.26 -5.00
CA THR A 213 11.82 25.44 -3.90
C THR A 213 10.42 25.73 -4.42
N GLN A 214 9.40 25.40 -3.62
CA GLN A 214 8.01 25.72 -3.91
C GLN A 214 7.25 26.07 -2.62
N GLN A 215 6.69 27.28 -2.53
CA GLN A 215 5.70 27.64 -1.52
C GLN A 215 4.37 26.98 -1.87
N LEU A 216 3.82 26.21 -0.93
CA LEU A 216 2.47 25.65 -1.04
C LEU A 216 1.44 26.59 -0.44
N ARG A 217 0.23 26.53 -1.00
CA ARG A 217 -0.99 27.12 -0.46
C ARG A 217 -1.99 26.00 -0.22
N VAL A 218 -2.70 26.07 0.91
CA VAL A 218 -3.68 25.06 1.32
C VAL A 218 -5.04 25.73 1.50
N VAL A 219 -6.06 25.22 0.82
CA VAL A 219 -7.43 25.74 0.88
C VAL A 219 -8.37 24.64 1.35
N ALA A 220 -9.08 24.92 2.45
CA ALA A 220 -10.13 24.07 2.98
C ALA A 220 -11.48 24.46 2.36
N THR A 221 -12.26 23.47 1.93
CA THR A 221 -13.66 23.64 1.52
C THR A 221 -14.57 23.13 2.62
N TYR A 222 -15.58 23.92 2.98
CA TYR A 222 -16.51 23.66 4.07
C TYR A 222 -17.85 23.16 3.54
N ALA A 223 -18.61 22.46 4.38
CA ALA A 223 -19.87 21.81 4.02
C ALA A 223 -20.99 22.76 3.54
N ASP A 224 -20.90 24.05 3.86
CA ASP A 224 -21.80 25.11 3.38
C ASP A 224 -21.32 25.75 2.05
N GLY A 225 -20.23 25.24 1.47
CA GLY A 225 -19.69 25.65 0.19
C GLY A 225 -18.63 26.76 0.24
N HIS A 226 -18.38 27.39 1.39
CA HIS A 226 -17.32 28.40 1.46
C HIS A 226 -15.92 27.76 1.46
N SER A 227 -14.89 28.56 1.14
CA SER A 227 -13.49 28.13 1.16
C SER A 227 -12.61 29.12 1.90
N THR A 228 -11.66 28.59 2.66
CA THR A 228 -10.73 29.39 3.46
C THR A 228 -9.30 28.93 3.21
N ASP A 229 -8.39 29.89 3.06
CA ASP A 229 -6.95 29.60 3.02
C ASP A 229 -6.48 29.24 4.44
N VAL A 230 -6.08 27.99 4.62
CA VAL A 230 -5.68 27.41 5.89
C VAL A 230 -4.20 27.08 5.92
N THR A 231 -3.40 27.60 4.98
CA THR A 231 -1.95 27.32 4.86
C THR A 231 -1.22 27.49 6.20
N HIS A 232 -1.59 28.50 6.97
CA HIS A 232 -0.99 28.83 8.26
C HIS A 232 -1.32 27.83 9.39
N TRP A 233 -2.44 27.10 9.29
CA TRP A 233 -2.84 26.06 10.24
C TRP A 233 -2.64 24.64 9.72
N ALA A 234 -2.47 24.48 8.41
CA ALA A 234 -2.16 23.20 7.81
C ALA A 234 -0.86 22.64 8.40
N LYS A 235 -0.85 21.35 8.72
CA LYS A 235 0.36 20.62 9.07
C LYS A 235 0.97 20.03 7.81
N PHE A 236 2.27 20.20 7.64
CA PHE A 236 3.01 19.68 6.50
C PHE A 236 3.97 18.58 6.93
N ASP A 237 4.02 17.50 6.17
CA ASP A 237 4.92 16.37 6.37
C ASP A 237 5.48 15.94 5.00
N SER A 238 6.75 15.52 4.94
CA SER A 238 7.29 14.87 3.74
C SER A 238 6.92 13.39 3.74
N LEU A 239 6.50 12.87 2.58
CA LEU A 239 6.24 11.44 2.40
C LEU A 239 7.46 10.70 1.83
N ASP A 240 8.50 11.43 1.41
CA ASP A 240 9.76 10.89 0.93
C ASP A 240 10.88 11.92 1.18
N GLU A 241 11.52 11.83 2.35
CA GLU A 241 12.58 12.75 2.78
C GLU A 241 13.84 12.68 1.91
N GLY A 242 14.02 11.60 1.13
CA GLY A 242 15.09 11.46 0.16
C GLY A 242 14.89 12.35 -1.07
N VAL A 243 13.65 12.68 -1.41
CA VAL A 243 13.30 13.49 -2.60
C VAL A 243 12.86 14.91 -2.22
N VAL A 244 12.09 15.09 -1.15
CA VAL A 244 11.56 16.41 -0.75
C VAL A 244 11.64 16.66 0.76
N ALA A 245 11.94 17.89 1.13
CA ALA A 245 11.78 18.41 2.48
C ALA A 245 10.72 19.52 2.48
N VAL A 246 9.93 19.65 3.56
CA VAL A 246 8.89 20.68 3.69
C VAL A 246 8.99 21.38 5.06
N THR A 247 8.91 22.70 5.06
CA THR A 247 8.91 23.50 6.29
C THR A 247 7.51 23.57 6.92
N PRO A 248 7.40 23.95 8.22
CA PRO A 248 6.11 24.16 8.85
C PRO A 248 5.22 25.21 8.16
N ASP A 249 5.78 26.16 7.41
CA ASP A 249 5.01 27.16 6.65
C ASP A 249 4.65 26.70 5.22
N GLY A 250 4.90 25.42 4.88
CA GLY A 250 4.52 24.85 3.58
C GLY A 250 5.51 25.16 2.46
N ARG A 251 6.76 25.53 2.78
CA ARG A 251 7.81 25.70 1.77
C ARG A 251 8.52 24.37 1.52
N VAL A 252 8.43 23.86 0.30
CA VAL A 252 9.08 22.63 -0.14
C VAL A 252 10.45 22.95 -0.76
N ARG A 253 11.42 22.07 -0.57
CA ARG A 253 12.70 22.02 -1.29
C ARG A 253 12.93 20.61 -1.82
N THR A 254 13.28 20.47 -3.09
CA THR A 254 13.70 19.18 -3.64
C THR A 254 15.15 18.87 -3.23
N ILE A 255 15.39 17.62 -2.84
CA ILE A 255 16.66 17.12 -2.30
C ILE A 255 17.32 16.18 -3.31
N GLY A 256 16.72 14.99 -3.52
CA GLY A 256 17.20 13.97 -4.44
C GLY A 256 16.41 13.91 -5.75
N LYS A 257 16.93 13.10 -6.69
CA LYS A 257 16.25 12.75 -7.94
C LYS A 257 15.17 11.70 -7.68
N GLY A 258 14.09 11.70 -8.48
CA GLY A 258 12.98 10.75 -8.37
C GLY A 258 11.62 11.43 -8.24
N GLN A 259 10.66 10.77 -7.59
CA GLN A 259 9.33 11.31 -7.31
C GLN A 259 8.99 11.17 -5.83
N GLY A 260 8.75 12.30 -5.18
CA GLY A 260 8.30 12.42 -3.79
C GLY A 260 7.03 13.26 -3.68
N ALA A 261 6.47 13.33 -2.47
CA ALA A 261 5.28 14.14 -2.21
C ALA A 261 5.39 14.84 -0.86
N ALA A 262 4.87 16.07 -0.80
CA ALA A 262 4.62 16.78 0.44
C ALA A 262 3.13 16.68 0.77
N MET A 263 2.80 16.28 1.99
CA MET A 263 1.43 16.16 2.48
C MET A 263 1.06 17.39 3.30
N ALA A 264 -0.15 17.91 3.11
CA ALA A 264 -0.79 18.91 3.95
C ALA A 264 -2.01 18.31 4.66
N ARG A 265 -2.23 18.65 5.93
CA ARG A 265 -3.35 18.15 6.74
C ARG A 265 -4.05 19.27 7.49
N PHE A 266 -5.37 19.22 7.52
CA PHE A 266 -6.21 20.17 8.23
C PHE A 266 -7.57 19.52 8.55
N GLU A 267 -7.99 19.58 9.82
CA GLU A 267 -9.30 19.08 10.31
C GLU A 267 -9.75 17.73 9.75
N GLY A 268 -8.91 16.70 9.87
CA GLY A 268 -9.22 15.34 9.43
C GLY A 268 -9.16 15.12 7.91
N GLN A 269 -8.87 16.16 7.13
CA GLN A 269 -8.58 16.07 5.71
C GLN A 269 -7.07 16.08 5.46
N ALA A 270 -6.66 15.41 4.39
CA ALA A 270 -5.29 15.42 3.89
C ALA A 270 -5.29 15.61 2.37
N ALA A 271 -4.26 16.27 1.87
CA ALA A 271 -3.99 16.44 0.45
C ALA A 271 -2.48 16.43 0.21
N ILE A 272 -2.05 16.06 -1.00
CA ILE A 272 -0.64 15.97 -1.35
C ILE A 272 -0.30 16.88 -2.52
N ALA A 273 0.95 17.34 -2.55
CA ALA A 273 1.59 17.93 -3.72
C ALA A 273 2.74 17.02 -4.18
N THR A 274 2.74 16.62 -5.45
CA THR A 274 3.75 15.73 -6.02
C THR A 274 4.90 16.52 -6.64
N PHE A 275 6.12 16.07 -6.38
CA PHE A 275 7.35 16.67 -6.91
C PHE A 275 8.14 15.61 -7.65
N VAL A 276 8.50 15.92 -8.90
CA VAL A 276 9.31 15.06 -9.77
C VAL A 276 10.61 15.77 -10.08
N VAL A 277 11.71 15.07 -9.85
CA VAL A 277 13.07 15.52 -10.12
C VAL A 277 13.69 14.54 -11.11
N PRO A 278 13.65 14.83 -12.42
CA PRO A 278 14.13 13.91 -13.44
C PRO A 278 15.63 13.62 -13.32
N ASN A 279 16.04 12.43 -13.75
CA ASN A 279 17.46 12.08 -13.85
C ASN A 279 18.16 12.74 -15.03
N LYS A 280 17.38 13.00 -16.09
CA LYS A 280 17.75 13.68 -17.33
C LYS A 280 16.53 14.46 -17.83
N ASP A 281 16.75 15.64 -18.42
CA ASP A 281 15.66 16.50 -18.90
C ASP A 281 14.94 15.94 -20.14
N LYS A 282 15.67 15.20 -20.98
CA LYS A 282 15.13 14.52 -22.16
C LYS A 282 15.67 13.11 -22.23
N LEU A 283 14.78 12.16 -22.47
CA LEU A 283 15.10 10.76 -22.63
C LEU A 283 14.45 10.21 -23.89
N GLU A 284 15.28 9.71 -24.80
CA GLU A 284 14.85 8.89 -25.92
C GLU A 284 14.93 7.41 -25.55
N LEU A 285 13.85 6.68 -25.81
CA LEU A 285 13.74 5.25 -25.53
C LEU A 285 14.04 4.44 -26.80
N SER A 286 15.29 4.47 -27.25
CA SER A 286 15.73 3.75 -28.46
C SER A 286 15.41 2.26 -28.38
N GLY A 287 14.66 1.74 -29.37
CA GLY A 287 14.30 0.31 -29.43
C GLY A 287 13.18 -0.13 -28.48
N TRP A 288 12.53 0.82 -27.79
CA TRP A 288 11.30 0.54 -27.06
C TRP A 288 10.12 0.44 -28.02
N VAL A 289 9.36 -0.65 -27.91
CA VAL A 289 8.14 -0.89 -28.70
C VAL A 289 7.06 -1.30 -27.72
N ASP A 290 5.97 -0.53 -27.71
CA ASP A 290 4.81 -0.81 -26.86
C ASP A 290 4.11 -2.08 -27.35
N ARG A 291 3.93 -3.07 -26.49
CA ARG A 291 3.14 -4.27 -26.82
C ARG A 291 1.70 -4.14 -26.34
N ASN A 292 1.48 -3.40 -25.28
CA ASN A 292 0.16 -3.11 -24.72
C ASN A 292 0.19 -1.81 -23.90
N VAL A 293 -0.96 -1.49 -23.27
CA VAL A 293 -1.14 -0.27 -22.47
C VAL A 293 -0.14 -0.11 -21.31
N ILE A 294 0.34 -1.22 -20.74
CA ILE A 294 1.35 -1.17 -19.66
C ILE A 294 2.63 -0.55 -20.18
N ASP A 295 3.05 -0.93 -21.39
CA ASP A 295 4.30 -0.45 -21.98
C ASP A 295 4.21 1.02 -22.36
N THR A 296 3.06 1.47 -22.89
CA THR A 296 2.83 2.88 -23.21
C THR A 296 2.94 3.75 -21.96
N LEU A 297 2.32 3.33 -20.86
CA LEU A 297 2.34 4.08 -19.60
C LEU A 297 3.68 3.99 -18.87
N ALA A 298 4.39 2.86 -18.98
CA ALA A 298 5.76 2.73 -18.48
C ALA A 298 6.73 3.61 -19.28
N ALA A 299 6.62 3.65 -20.61
CA ALA A 299 7.44 4.50 -21.45
C ALA A 299 7.21 5.99 -21.16
N ALA A 300 5.96 6.41 -20.97
CA ALA A 300 5.64 7.76 -20.52
C ALA A 300 6.34 8.06 -19.18
N LYS A 301 6.28 7.12 -18.23
CA LYS A 301 6.93 7.26 -16.93
C LYS A 301 8.44 7.40 -17.05
N PHE A 302 9.11 6.52 -17.80
CA PHE A 302 10.55 6.57 -18.00
C PHE A 302 11.02 7.90 -18.59
N ARG A 303 10.27 8.46 -19.55
CA ARG A 303 10.56 9.79 -20.11
C ARG A 303 10.43 10.89 -19.05
N GLU A 304 9.38 10.84 -18.23
CA GLU A 304 9.13 11.80 -17.15
C GLU A 304 10.25 11.79 -16.08
N ILE A 305 10.67 10.61 -15.64
CA ILE A 305 11.73 10.48 -14.61
C ILE A 305 13.15 10.52 -15.19
N GLY A 306 13.30 10.50 -16.51
CA GLY A 306 14.58 10.53 -17.21
C GLY A 306 15.46 9.28 -17.00
N ILE A 307 14.86 8.10 -16.77
CA ILE A 307 15.59 6.84 -16.57
C ILE A 307 15.35 5.89 -17.74
N ALA A 308 16.43 5.47 -18.42
CA ALA A 308 16.34 4.45 -19.46
C ALA A 308 16.14 3.06 -18.84
N PRO A 309 15.19 2.25 -19.34
CA PRO A 309 15.03 0.88 -18.89
C PRO A 309 16.16 -0.03 -19.39
N SER A 310 16.34 -1.18 -18.76
CA SER A 310 17.22 -2.26 -19.21
C SER A 310 16.70 -2.90 -20.50
N GLY A 311 17.51 -3.78 -21.10
CA GLY A 311 17.11 -4.56 -22.27
C GLY A 311 16.02 -5.58 -21.97
N LEU A 312 15.58 -6.32 -22.99
CA LEU A 312 14.75 -7.50 -22.78
C LEU A 312 15.59 -8.63 -22.20
N CYS A 313 15.02 -9.42 -21.29
CA CYS A 313 15.62 -10.67 -20.86
C CYS A 313 15.63 -11.70 -22.00
N ASP A 314 16.58 -12.63 -21.93
CA ASP A 314 16.65 -13.75 -22.86
C ASP A 314 15.51 -14.76 -22.66
N ASP A 315 15.37 -15.71 -23.59
CA ASP A 315 14.28 -16.68 -23.58
C ASP A 315 14.34 -17.65 -22.41
N ALA A 316 15.53 -18.04 -21.96
CA ALA A 316 15.66 -18.95 -20.83
C ALA A 316 15.21 -18.27 -19.52
N THR A 317 15.59 -17.00 -19.37
CA THR A 317 15.17 -16.14 -18.26
C THR A 317 13.66 -15.95 -18.28
N PHE A 318 13.08 -15.58 -19.42
CA PHE A 318 11.63 -15.44 -19.57
C PHE A 318 10.90 -16.74 -19.21
N LEU A 319 11.33 -17.88 -19.77
CA LEU A 319 10.73 -19.18 -19.53
C LEU A 319 10.70 -19.50 -18.04
N ARG A 320 11.86 -19.45 -17.38
CA ARG A 320 11.99 -19.79 -15.96
C ARG A 320 11.16 -18.84 -15.09
N ARG A 321 11.23 -17.53 -15.38
CA ARG A 321 10.48 -16.48 -14.68
C ARG A 321 8.98 -16.72 -14.78
N ALA A 322 8.45 -16.95 -15.98
CA ALA A 322 7.03 -17.17 -16.22
C ALA A 322 6.51 -18.43 -15.50
N PHE A 323 7.27 -19.53 -15.55
CA PHE A 323 6.92 -20.76 -14.83
C PHE A 323 6.85 -20.54 -13.32
N LEU A 324 7.87 -19.93 -12.72
CA LEU A 324 7.91 -19.67 -11.28
C LEU A 324 6.82 -18.68 -10.82
N ASP A 325 6.56 -17.65 -11.61
CA ASP A 325 5.57 -16.63 -11.29
C ASP A 325 4.12 -17.10 -11.45
N VAL A 326 3.86 -18.01 -12.41
CA VAL A 326 2.50 -18.47 -12.71
C VAL A 326 2.13 -19.74 -11.95
N THR A 327 3.06 -20.70 -11.85
CA THR A 327 2.79 -22.05 -11.31
C THR A 327 3.64 -22.39 -10.09
N GLY A 328 4.57 -21.53 -9.68
CA GLY A 328 5.47 -21.81 -8.55
C GLY A 328 6.35 -23.05 -8.76
N THR A 329 6.61 -23.43 -10.03
CA THR A 329 7.32 -24.66 -10.41
C THR A 329 8.35 -24.34 -11.49
N LEU A 330 9.39 -25.18 -11.68
CA LEU A 330 10.34 -25.04 -12.80
C LEU A 330 9.81 -25.76 -14.05
N PRO A 331 10.16 -25.33 -15.27
CA PRO A 331 9.92 -26.14 -16.47
C PRO A 331 10.70 -27.46 -16.39
N THR A 332 10.18 -28.54 -16.97
CA THR A 332 10.99 -29.75 -17.15
C THR A 332 12.11 -29.52 -18.18
N PRO A 333 13.20 -30.32 -18.17
CA PRO A 333 14.25 -30.22 -19.19
C PRO A 333 13.73 -30.31 -20.63
N GLU A 334 12.72 -31.16 -20.87
CA GLU A 334 12.08 -31.32 -22.17
C GLU A 334 11.31 -30.06 -22.59
N GLN A 335 10.54 -29.47 -21.67
CA GLN A 335 9.83 -28.22 -21.90
C GLN A 335 10.80 -27.07 -22.16
N ALA A 336 11.88 -26.97 -21.38
CA ALA A 336 12.91 -25.96 -21.57
C ALA A 336 13.59 -26.10 -22.92
N LYS A 337 13.99 -27.33 -23.30
CA LYS A 337 14.57 -27.60 -24.61
C LYS A 337 13.62 -27.21 -25.75
N ALA A 338 12.36 -27.66 -25.68
CA ALA A 338 11.36 -27.35 -26.71
C ALA A 338 11.14 -25.84 -26.89
N PHE A 339 11.08 -25.09 -25.79
CA PHE A 339 10.91 -23.63 -25.84
C PHE A 339 12.15 -22.90 -26.39
N LEU A 340 13.35 -23.33 -25.99
CA LEU A 340 14.61 -22.73 -26.43
C LEU A 340 14.92 -23.05 -27.90
N ASP A 341 14.50 -24.21 -28.40
CA ASP A 341 14.67 -24.61 -29.80
C ASP A 341 13.60 -24.02 -30.73
N SER A 342 12.50 -23.49 -30.18
CA SER A 342 11.47 -22.82 -30.97
C SER A 342 11.93 -21.45 -31.47
N SER A 343 11.79 -21.22 -32.77
CA SER A 343 12.02 -19.93 -33.44
C SER A 343 10.74 -19.12 -33.66
N GLY A 344 9.60 -19.58 -33.13
CA GLY A 344 8.31 -18.92 -33.30
C GLY A 344 8.29 -17.51 -32.69
N PRO A 345 7.92 -16.45 -33.44
CA PRO A 345 7.94 -15.07 -32.94
C PRO A 345 6.93 -14.83 -31.81
N ASP A 346 5.92 -15.69 -31.66
CA ASP A 346 4.86 -15.64 -30.66
C ASP A 346 5.04 -16.66 -29.52
N LYS A 347 6.19 -17.37 -29.46
CA LYS A 347 6.39 -18.46 -28.49
C LYS A 347 6.21 -18.03 -27.03
N ARG A 348 6.58 -16.79 -26.67
CA ARG A 348 6.37 -16.23 -25.33
C ARG A 348 4.90 -16.07 -24.99
N ALA A 349 4.10 -15.56 -25.93
CA ALA A 349 2.66 -15.39 -25.75
C ALA A 349 1.94 -16.74 -25.65
N LYS A 350 2.32 -17.71 -26.50
CA LYS A 350 1.81 -19.10 -26.43
C LYS A 350 2.14 -19.77 -25.10
N LEU A 351 3.36 -19.61 -24.59
CA LEU A 351 3.74 -20.13 -23.28
C LEU A 351 2.87 -19.53 -22.17
N VAL A 352 2.63 -18.22 -22.20
CA VAL A 352 1.75 -17.56 -21.22
C VAL A 352 0.35 -18.16 -21.24
N ASP A 353 -0.21 -18.40 -22.44
CA ASP A 353 -1.53 -19.03 -22.58
C ASP A 353 -1.54 -20.47 -22.05
N GLN A 354 -0.50 -21.26 -22.31
CA GLN A 354 -0.35 -22.62 -21.77
C GLN A 354 -0.26 -22.64 -20.24
N LEU A 355 0.57 -21.80 -19.65
CA LEU A 355 0.76 -21.72 -18.20
C LEU A 355 -0.51 -21.27 -17.48
N LEU A 356 -1.27 -20.35 -18.07
CA LEU A 356 -2.53 -19.87 -17.53
C LEU A 356 -3.71 -20.79 -17.86
N GLY A 357 -3.54 -21.79 -18.72
CA GLY A 357 -4.65 -22.64 -19.16
C GLY A 357 -5.70 -21.86 -19.97
N LEU A 358 -5.24 -21.03 -20.91
CA LEU A 358 -6.05 -20.16 -21.76
C LEU A 358 -5.93 -20.52 -23.25
N THR A 359 -5.35 -21.68 -23.59
CA THR A 359 -5.24 -22.11 -24.99
C THR A 359 -6.57 -22.61 -25.54
N GLY A 360 -7.47 -23.09 -24.66
CA GLY A 360 -8.72 -23.76 -25.04
C GLY A 360 -8.53 -25.23 -25.42
N ASP A 361 -7.31 -25.74 -25.32
CA ASP A 361 -6.94 -27.13 -25.60
C ASP A 361 -6.48 -27.81 -24.30
N PRO A 362 -7.26 -28.76 -23.74
CA PRO A 362 -6.87 -29.49 -22.53
C PRO A 362 -5.53 -30.23 -22.62
N ALA A 363 -5.07 -30.57 -23.83
CA ALA A 363 -3.75 -31.19 -24.01
C ALA A 363 -2.59 -30.21 -23.81
N GLN A 364 -2.86 -28.90 -23.91
CA GLN A 364 -1.89 -27.83 -23.71
C GLN A 364 -2.06 -27.12 -22.36
N ASP A 365 -3.27 -27.08 -21.82
CA ASP A 365 -3.63 -26.44 -20.55
C ASP A 365 -3.30 -27.30 -19.30
N VAL A 366 -2.20 -28.06 -19.37
CA VAL A 366 -1.80 -29.06 -18.35
C VAL A 366 -1.34 -28.44 -17.02
N HIS A 367 -0.99 -27.15 -17.04
CA HIS A 367 -0.45 -26.41 -15.90
C HIS A 367 -1.52 -25.86 -14.94
N ASN A 368 -2.80 -26.00 -15.27
CA ASN A 368 -3.89 -25.36 -14.51
C ASN A 368 -3.97 -25.84 -13.04
N ASN A 369 -3.58 -27.09 -12.76
CA ASN A 369 -3.54 -27.59 -11.38
C ASN A 369 -2.41 -26.96 -10.55
N GLU A 370 -1.25 -26.74 -11.16
CA GLU A 370 -0.10 -26.13 -10.51
C GLU A 370 -0.34 -24.64 -10.28
N TYR A 371 -0.92 -23.96 -11.27
CA TYR A 371 -1.50 -22.63 -11.11
C TYR A 371 -2.46 -22.59 -9.92
N ALA A 372 -3.48 -23.45 -9.90
CA ALA A 372 -4.49 -23.42 -8.84
C ALA A 372 -3.89 -23.62 -7.44
N ALA A 373 -2.97 -24.57 -7.27
CA ALA A 373 -2.27 -24.79 -6.00
C ALA A 373 -1.46 -23.57 -5.57
N TYR A 374 -0.67 -22.99 -6.47
CA TYR A 374 0.19 -21.86 -6.15
C TYR A 374 -0.60 -20.59 -5.76
N TRP A 375 -1.67 -20.29 -6.49
CA TRP A 375 -2.52 -19.13 -6.19
C TRP A 375 -3.40 -19.38 -4.95
N ALA A 376 -3.86 -20.61 -4.73
CA ALA A 376 -4.55 -20.98 -3.51
C ALA A 376 -3.64 -20.87 -2.28
N LEU A 377 -2.36 -21.22 -2.37
CA LEU A 377 -1.38 -21.03 -1.29
C LEU A 377 -1.26 -19.55 -0.92
N LYS A 378 -1.06 -18.66 -1.91
CA LYS A 378 -0.97 -17.22 -1.69
C LYS A 378 -2.19 -16.69 -0.94
N TRP A 379 -3.39 -17.07 -1.39
CA TRP A 379 -4.62 -16.58 -0.78
C TRP A 379 -4.99 -17.26 0.53
N SER A 380 -4.60 -18.53 0.72
CA SER A 380 -4.73 -19.23 2.00
C SER A 380 -4.03 -18.48 3.12
N ASP A 381 -2.89 -17.86 2.82
CA ASP A 381 -2.17 -17.08 3.82
C ASP A 381 -2.92 -15.80 4.19
N LEU A 382 -3.45 -15.11 3.19
CA LEU A 382 -4.15 -13.84 3.37
C LEU A 382 -5.48 -13.98 4.10
N ILE A 383 -6.26 -15.01 3.75
CA ILE A 383 -7.50 -15.32 4.47
C ILE A 383 -7.25 -16.08 5.76
N ARG A 384 -5.97 -16.38 6.07
CA ARG A 384 -5.48 -17.06 7.26
C ARG A 384 -6.04 -18.48 7.47
N SER A 385 -6.14 -19.27 6.40
CA SER A 385 -6.58 -20.67 6.49
C SER A 385 -5.62 -21.49 7.37
N ASN A 386 -6.07 -21.91 8.56
CA ASN A 386 -5.24 -22.67 9.51
C ASN A 386 -6.07 -23.58 10.42
N SER A 387 -5.63 -24.81 10.67
CA SER A 387 -6.41 -25.78 11.48
C SER A 387 -6.51 -25.40 12.96
N VAL A 388 -5.66 -24.52 13.48
CA VAL A 388 -5.73 -24.04 14.86
C VAL A 388 -7.05 -23.28 15.11
N ALA A 389 -7.47 -22.44 14.16
CA ALA A 389 -8.68 -21.64 14.29
C ALA A 389 -9.95 -22.41 13.89
N ILE A 390 -9.86 -23.29 12.88
CA ILE A 390 -11.04 -23.88 12.20
C ILE A 390 -11.09 -25.41 12.18
N GLY A 391 -10.15 -26.08 12.85
CA GLY A 391 -10.03 -27.54 12.85
C GLY A 391 -9.51 -28.09 11.52
N GLU A 392 -9.14 -29.37 11.50
CA GLU A 392 -8.56 -30.03 10.32
C GLU A 392 -9.58 -30.10 9.16
N GLN A 393 -10.82 -30.49 9.45
CA GLN A 393 -11.89 -30.60 8.45
C GLN A 393 -12.28 -29.23 7.87
N GLY A 394 -12.41 -28.19 8.69
CA GLY A 394 -12.72 -26.85 8.22
C GLY A 394 -11.59 -26.26 7.37
N MET A 395 -10.35 -26.53 7.75
CA MET A 395 -9.16 -26.14 7.00
C MET A 395 -9.13 -26.80 5.62
N TRP A 396 -9.37 -28.12 5.53
CA TRP A 396 -9.48 -28.81 4.25
C TRP A 396 -10.64 -28.29 3.39
N ALA A 397 -11.80 -28.03 4.00
CA ALA A 397 -12.96 -27.48 3.27
C ALA A 397 -12.64 -26.12 2.65
N LEU A 398 -12.00 -25.22 3.40
CA LEU A 398 -11.61 -23.89 2.89
C LEU A 398 -10.49 -23.98 1.84
N HIS A 399 -9.48 -24.82 2.09
CA HIS A 399 -8.36 -25.01 1.17
C HIS A 399 -8.80 -25.60 -0.18
N ASN A 400 -9.63 -26.65 -0.16
CA ASN A 400 -10.14 -27.27 -1.38
C ASN A 400 -11.03 -26.31 -2.17
N TRP A 401 -11.88 -25.54 -1.49
CA TRP A 401 -12.66 -24.48 -2.16
C TRP A 401 -11.77 -23.44 -2.84
N LEU A 402 -10.68 -23.00 -2.20
CA LEU A 402 -9.74 -22.05 -2.81
C LEU A 402 -9.08 -22.65 -4.05
N ILE A 403 -8.57 -23.87 -3.96
CA ILE A 403 -7.97 -24.57 -5.11
C ILE A 403 -8.98 -24.65 -6.26
N ASP A 404 -10.21 -25.09 -5.97
CA ASP A 404 -11.25 -25.22 -6.98
C ASP A 404 -11.62 -23.87 -7.60
N ALA A 405 -11.70 -22.81 -6.80
CA ALA A 405 -11.97 -21.46 -7.28
C ALA A 405 -10.91 -20.98 -8.27
N PHE A 406 -9.62 -21.17 -7.99
CA PHE A 406 -8.55 -20.80 -8.92
C PHE A 406 -8.48 -21.71 -10.15
N ARG A 407 -8.69 -23.03 -9.96
CA ARG A 407 -8.72 -24.00 -11.08
C ARG A 407 -9.80 -23.67 -12.09
N GLN A 408 -10.97 -23.25 -11.62
CA GLN A 408 -12.11 -22.86 -12.46
C GLN A 408 -12.02 -21.41 -12.96
N ASN A 409 -10.94 -20.69 -12.64
CA ASN A 409 -10.79 -19.26 -12.92
C ASN A 409 -12.02 -18.44 -12.46
N LYS A 410 -12.49 -18.70 -11.23
CA LYS A 410 -13.67 -18.03 -10.68
C LYS A 410 -13.45 -16.51 -10.67
N PRO A 411 -14.33 -15.72 -11.30
CA PRO A 411 -14.26 -14.27 -11.25
C PRO A 411 -14.24 -13.73 -9.82
N TRP A 412 -13.46 -12.68 -9.58
CA TRP A 412 -13.26 -12.13 -8.24
C TRP A 412 -14.54 -11.57 -7.60
N ASP A 413 -15.49 -11.06 -8.39
CA ASP A 413 -16.80 -10.63 -7.88
C ASP A 413 -17.58 -11.81 -7.27
N LYS A 414 -17.48 -13.00 -7.87
CA LYS A 414 -18.12 -14.22 -7.36
C LYS A 414 -17.37 -14.78 -6.17
N LEU A 415 -16.04 -14.86 -6.26
CA LEU A 415 -15.19 -15.36 -5.16
C LEU A 415 -15.44 -14.57 -3.87
N VAL A 416 -15.41 -13.23 -3.95
CA VAL A 416 -15.59 -12.37 -2.77
C VAL A 416 -17.02 -12.42 -2.25
N ARG A 417 -18.02 -12.48 -3.15
CA ARG A 417 -19.41 -12.67 -2.75
C ARG A 417 -19.61 -13.97 -1.99
N GLU A 418 -19.12 -15.08 -2.52
CA GLU A 418 -19.21 -16.39 -1.85
C GLU A 418 -18.57 -16.34 -0.46
N LEU A 419 -17.40 -15.72 -0.32
CA LEU A 419 -16.70 -15.62 0.96
C LEU A 419 -17.45 -14.75 1.98
N VAL A 420 -17.82 -13.52 1.59
CA VAL A 420 -18.42 -12.51 2.48
C VAL A 420 -19.88 -12.84 2.84
N THR A 421 -20.57 -13.66 2.04
CA THR A 421 -21.96 -14.06 2.30
C THR A 421 -22.11 -15.50 2.79
N ALA A 422 -21.01 -16.23 2.99
CA ALA A 422 -21.06 -17.65 3.34
C ALA A 422 -21.91 -17.93 4.60
N GLN A 423 -22.66 -19.03 4.54
CA GLN A 423 -23.52 -19.57 5.61
C GLN A 423 -23.54 -21.10 5.50
N GLY A 424 -24.00 -21.78 6.55
CA GLY A 424 -24.07 -23.24 6.59
C GLY A 424 -22.89 -23.87 7.32
N SER A 425 -22.77 -25.19 7.17
CA SER A 425 -21.75 -26.00 7.85
C SER A 425 -20.35 -25.64 7.39
N THR A 426 -19.43 -25.45 8.35
CA THR A 426 -18.03 -25.14 8.08
C THR A 426 -17.25 -26.31 7.48
N PHE A 427 -17.82 -27.52 7.42
CA PHE A 427 -17.16 -28.67 6.81
C PHE A 427 -17.61 -28.92 5.37
N SER A 428 -18.83 -28.51 5.01
CA SER A 428 -19.35 -28.64 3.64
C SER A 428 -19.25 -27.34 2.83
N ASN A 429 -19.28 -26.19 3.50
CA ASN A 429 -19.09 -24.89 2.88
C ASN A 429 -17.77 -24.25 3.35
N GLY A 430 -16.69 -24.50 2.60
CA GLY A 430 -15.34 -23.97 2.89
C GLY A 430 -15.31 -22.49 3.25
N PRO A 431 -15.88 -21.59 2.43
CA PRO A 431 -16.01 -20.16 2.70
C PRO A 431 -16.57 -19.77 4.08
N ALA A 432 -17.44 -20.59 4.68
CA ALA A 432 -18.01 -20.30 6.00
C ALA A 432 -16.93 -20.23 7.11
N ASN A 433 -15.77 -20.84 6.90
CA ASN A 433 -14.63 -20.77 7.81
C ASN A 433 -14.02 -19.36 7.93
N TYR A 434 -14.29 -18.46 6.98
CA TYR A 434 -13.88 -17.05 7.09
C TYR A 434 -14.38 -16.41 8.40
N PHE A 435 -15.61 -16.75 8.81
CA PHE A 435 -16.25 -16.28 10.05
C PHE A 435 -15.81 -17.03 11.32
N ARG A 436 -15.05 -18.12 11.17
CA ARG A 436 -14.42 -18.84 12.28
C ARG A 436 -13.03 -18.30 12.60
N ILE A 437 -12.36 -17.76 11.58
CA ILE A 437 -11.06 -17.07 11.67
C ILE A 437 -11.26 -15.65 12.21
N ALA A 438 -12.10 -14.84 11.55
CA ALA A 438 -12.50 -13.52 12.01
C ALA A 438 -13.85 -13.62 12.72
N ARG A 439 -13.86 -13.56 14.06
CA ARG A 439 -15.00 -13.99 14.88
C ARG A 439 -15.94 -12.85 15.29
N THR A 440 -15.42 -11.62 15.34
CA THR A 440 -16.20 -10.45 15.71
C THR A 440 -16.49 -9.56 14.49
N PRO A 441 -17.55 -8.73 14.52
CA PRO A 441 -17.79 -7.74 13.47
C PRO A 441 -16.58 -6.82 13.21
N GLN A 442 -15.80 -6.52 14.25
CA GLN A 442 -14.58 -5.74 14.20
C GLN A 442 -13.45 -6.49 13.45
N ASP A 443 -13.20 -7.75 13.79
CA ASP A 443 -12.19 -8.57 13.09
C ASP A 443 -12.53 -8.71 11.60
N LEU A 444 -13.81 -8.90 11.28
CA LEU A 444 -14.30 -9.00 9.91
C LEU A 444 -14.18 -7.67 9.17
N THR A 445 -14.42 -6.54 9.84
CA THR A 445 -14.23 -5.20 9.28
C THR A 445 -12.78 -4.97 8.88
N GLU A 446 -11.86 -5.27 9.80
CA GLU A 446 -10.42 -5.10 9.58
C GLU A 446 -9.92 -6.03 8.47
N ALA A 447 -10.29 -7.32 8.50
CA ALA A 447 -9.90 -8.28 7.48
C ALA A 447 -10.49 -7.97 6.10
N THR A 448 -11.80 -7.67 6.01
CA THR A 448 -12.49 -7.44 4.72
C THR A 448 -12.00 -6.16 4.05
N SER A 449 -11.85 -5.07 4.82
CA SER A 449 -11.37 -3.79 4.27
C SER A 449 -9.92 -3.89 3.77
N GLN A 450 -9.03 -4.54 4.53
CA GLN A 450 -7.65 -4.70 4.13
C GLN A 450 -7.49 -5.67 2.94
N LEU A 451 -8.18 -6.82 2.94
CA LEU A 451 -8.07 -7.82 1.87
C LEU A 451 -8.55 -7.30 0.53
N PHE A 452 -9.73 -6.67 0.51
CA PHE A 452 -10.44 -6.39 -0.73
C PHE A 452 -10.35 -4.93 -1.15
N LEU A 453 -10.21 -3.99 -0.22
CA LEU A 453 -10.12 -2.56 -0.55
C LEU A 453 -8.68 -2.02 -0.45
N GLY A 454 -7.77 -2.73 0.21
CA GLY A 454 -6.45 -2.19 0.53
C GLY A 454 -6.54 -1.02 1.52
N VAL A 455 -7.60 -0.96 2.33
CA VAL A 455 -7.84 0.11 3.30
C VAL A 455 -7.66 -0.41 4.70
N ARG A 456 -6.71 0.18 5.45
CA ARG A 456 -6.39 -0.21 6.82
C ARG A 456 -7.22 0.57 7.83
N LEU A 457 -8.31 -0.05 8.32
CA LEU A 457 -9.27 0.59 9.22
C LEU A 457 -8.90 0.50 10.72
N GLN A 458 -7.84 -0.20 11.10
CA GLN A 458 -7.52 -0.49 12.51
C GLN A 458 -7.38 0.76 13.38
N CYS A 459 -6.80 1.85 12.84
CA CYS A 459 -6.72 3.13 13.57
C CYS A 459 -8.11 3.69 13.89
N CYS A 460 -9.07 3.51 12.98
CA CYS A 460 -10.46 3.99 13.11
C CYS A 460 -11.23 3.31 14.24
N LYS A 461 -10.75 2.19 14.78
CA LYS A 461 -11.39 1.49 15.90
C LYS A 461 -11.48 2.38 17.14
N CYS A 462 -10.45 3.19 17.39
CA CYS A 462 -10.29 3.99 18.61
C CYS A 462 -10.45 5.50 18.38
N HIS A 463 -10.05 6.02 17.22
CA HIS A 463 -10.12 7.45 16.86
C HIS A 463 -10.15 7.61 15.34
N ASN A 464 -10.44 8.80 14.79
CA ASN A 464 -10.41 9.01 13.33
C ASN A 464 -9.03 8.74 12.73
N HIS A 465 -8.96 8.29 11.46
CA HIS A 465 -7.67 8.00 10.81
C HIS A 465 -6.77 9.25 10.77
N PRO A 466 -5.46 9.12 11.08
CA PRO A 466 -4.53 10.26 11.18
C PRO A 466 -4.24 11.01 9.87
N TYR A 467 -4.43 10.33 8.74
CA TYR A 467 -3.99 10.78 7.42
C TYR A 467 -5.07 10.66 6.33
N GLU A 468 -6.26 10.20 6.67
CA GLU A 468 -7.33 9.95 5.69
C GLU A 468 -8.67 10.42 6.28
N PRO A 469 -9.63 10.80 5.44
CA PRO A 469 -10.95 11.24 5.86
C PRO A 469 -11.85 10.06 6.23
N LEU A 470 -11.35 9.17 7.09
CA LEU A 470 -12.06 8.01 7.62
C LEU A 470 -12.22 8.17 9.13
N THR A 471 -13.44 8.00 9.60
CA THR A 471 -13.81 8.28 10.99
C THR A 471 -14.02 6.99 11.80
N GLN A 472 -14.05 7.13 13.12
CA GLN A 472 -14.51 6.04 13.98
C GLN A 472 -15.95 5.62 13.65
N THR A 473 -16.79 6.57 13.25
CA THR A 473 -18.15 6.29 12.80
C THR A 473 -18.15 5.40 11.55
N ASP A 474 -17.29 5.69 10.55
CA ASP A 474 -17.18 4.86 9.34
C ASP A 474 -16.78 3.41 9.68
N TYR A 475 -15.84 3.23 10.62
CA TYR A 475 -15.42 1.90 11.09
C TYR A 475 -16.60 1.08 11.62
N TYR A 476 -17.35 1.63 12.58
CA TYR A 476 -18.45 0.90 13.19
C TYR A 476 -19.70 0.80 12.29
N ALA A 477 -19.87 1.73 11.34
CA ALA A 477 -20.89 1.64 10.29
C ALA A 477 -20.60 0.50 9.31
N PHE A 478 -19.32 0.30 8.96
CA PHE A 478 -18.90 -0.85 8.17
C PHE A 478 -19.05 -2.15 8.97
N ALA A 479 -18.69 -2.15 10.25
CA ALA A 479 -18.88 -3.32 11.12
C ALA A 479 -20.33 -3.76 11.25
N ALA A 480 -21.29 -2.86 11.10
CA ALA A 480 -22.71 -3.18 11.15
C ALA A 480 -23.18 -4.15 10.04
N PHE A 481 -22.40 -4.33 8.95
CA PHE A 481 -22.65 -5.39 7.96
C PHE A 481 -22.51 -6.80 8.55
N PHE A 482 -21.64 -6.96 9.54
CA PHE A 482 -21.32 -8.26 10.15
C PHE A 482 -22.02 -8.49 11.50
N ALA A 483 -22.80 -7.51 11.98
CA ALA A 483 -23.45 -7.54 13.30
C ALA A 483 -24.34 -8.78 13.55
N ARG A 484 -24.89 -9.34 12.49
CA ARG A 484 -25.83 -10.48 12.53
C ARG A 484 -25.17 -11.82 12.19
N VAL A 485 -23.85 -11.84 11.97
CA VAL A 485 -23.14 -13.11 11.79
C VAL A 485 -23.12 -13.86 13.12
N GLY A 486 -23.70 -15.05 13.12
CA GLY A 486 -23.72 -15.95 14.25
C GLY A 486 -23.14 -17.31 13.92
N ASN A 487 -22.85 -18.07 14.96
CA ASN A 487 -22.59 -19.49 14.85
C ASN A 487 -23.50 -20.28 15.79
N LYS A 488 -23.79 -21.53 15.42
CA LYS A 488 -24.44 -22.52 16.27
C LYS A 488 -23.73 -23.87 16.14
N PRO A 489 -23.62 -24.67 17.20
CA PRO A 489 -23.20 -26.06 17.06
C PRO A 489 -24.25 -26.82 16.26
N SER A 490 -23.84 -27.79 15.45
CA SER A 490 -24.73 -28.73 14.80
C SER A 490 -24.40 -30.14 15.27
N GLN A 491 -25.46 -30.85 15.68
CA GLN A 491 -25.46 -32.29 15.94
C GLN A 491 -26.07 -33.08 14.77
N GLU A 492 -26.54 -32.38 13.74
CA GLU A 492 -27.47 -32.91 12.73
C GLU A 492 -26.81 -33.18 11.37
N PHE A 493 -25.67 -32.54 11.09
CA PHE A 493 -24.92 -32.74 9.85
C PHE A 493 -23.48 -33.20 10.15
N GLY A 494 -23.10 -34.39 9.69
CA GLY A 494 -21.73 -34.92 9.73
C GLY A 494 -21.58 -36.25 10.46
N LEU A 495 -20.70 -37.12 9.92
CA LEU A 495 -20.43 -38.48 10.42
C LEU A 495 -19.90 -38.55 11.89
N PHE A 496 -19.51 -37.42 12.50
CA PHE A 496 -18.75 -37.37 13.76
C PHE A 496 -19.29 -36.40 14.85
N GLY A 497 -20.32 -35.60 14.56
CA GLY A 497 -20.77 -34.50 15.45
C GLY A 497 -19.77 -33.35 15.62
N ASN A 498 -20.18 -32.26 16.28
CA ASN A 498 -19.39 -31.05 16.61
C ASN A 498 -19.06 -30.06 15.48
N GLU A 499 -19.76 -30.07 14.36
CA GLU A 499 -19.57 -29.02 13.34
C GLU A 499 -20.16 -27.68 13.79
N THR A 500 -19.58 -26.59 13.26
CA THR A 500 -20.14 -25.24 13.45
C THR A 500 -20.91 -24.83 12.22
N VAL A 501 -22.12 -24.31 12.40
CA VAL A 501 -22.94 -23.75 11.32
C VAL A 501 -22.93 -22.24 11.45
N ILE A 502 -22.50 -21.55 10.39
CA ILE A 502 -22.60 -20.10 10.28
C ILE A 502 -24.02 -19.73 9.87
N VAL A 503 -24.63 -18.81 10.61
CA VAL A 503 -26.01 -18.36 10.39
C VAL A 503 -26.06 -16.84 10.35
N ASN A 504 -26.97 -16.30 9.56
CA ASN A 504 -27.39 -14.92 9.67
C ASN A 504 -28.54 -14.82 10.69
N ARG A 505 -28.28 -14.16 11.82
CA ARG A 505 -29.24 -13.96 12.92
C ARG A 505 -30.33 -12.94 12.52
N PRO A 506 -31.54 -13.05 13.07
CA PRO A 506 -32.60 -12.08 12.79
C PRO A 506 -32.32 -10.70 13.40
N ASP A 507 -31.56 -10.67 14.51
CA ASP A 507 -31.18 -9.49 15.27
C ASP A 507 -29.66 -9.40 15.49
N GLY A 508 -29.20 -8.23 15.91
CA GLY A 508 -27.80 -7.90 16.12
C GLY A 508 -27.44 -6.54 15.53
N GLU A 509 -26.91 -5.65 16.37
CA GLU A 509 -26.50 -4.30 15.99
C GLU A 509 -25.14 -3.96 16.59
N VAL A 510 -24.42 -3.04 15.93
CA VAL A 510 -23.16 -2.48 16.44
C VAL A 510 -23.42 -1.09 16.98
N GLY A 511 -22.98 -0.80 18.21
CA GLY A 511 -23.03 0.53 18.79
C GLY A 511 -21.72 1.28 18.59
N HIS A 512 -21.78 2.60 18.37
CA HIS A 512 -20.61 3.45 18.42
C HIS A 512 -20.08 3.53 19.87
N PRO A 513 -18.82 3.18 20.15
CA PRO A 513 -18.32 2.99 21.51
C PRO A 513 -18.37 4.28 22.35
N LYS A 514 -18.28 5.44 21.67
CA LYS A 514 -18.28 6.74 22.32
C LYS A 514 -19.65 7.38 22.52
N THR A 515 -20.52 7.31 21.50
CA THR A 515 -21.82 8.01 21.52
C THR A 515 -22.96 7.10 21.95
N GLY A 516 -22.75 5.78 21.97
CA GLY A 516 -23.79 4.78 22.19
C GLY A 516 -24.77 4.63 21.04
N ALA A 517 -24.63 5.41 19.95
CA ALA A 517 -25.53 5.38 18.81
C ALA A 517 -25.46 4.03 18.09
N THR A 518 -26.61 3.48 17.73
CA THR A 518 -26.70 2.31 16.86
C THR A 518 -26.20 2.65 15.46
N MET A 519 -25.31 1.82 14.93
CA MET A 519 -24.69 2.02 13.62
C MET A 519 -25.49 1.31 12.53
N HIS A 520 -25.81 2.06 11.47
CA HIS A 520 -26.42 1.52 10.27
C HIS A 520 -25.35 1.00 9.29
N PRO A 521 -25.57 -0.17 8.64
CA PRO A 521 -24.63 -0.71 7.66
C PRO A 521 -24.38 0.31 6.55
N THR A 522 -23.13 0.77 6.44
CA THR A 522 -22.75 1.83 5.50
C THR A 522 -21.41 1.47 4.86
N PRO A 523 -21.32 1.37 3.53
CA PRO A 523 -20.05 1.19 2.84
C PRO A 523 -19.11 2.37 3.08
N LEU A 524 -17.80 2.17 2.97
CA LEU A 524 -16.83 3.24 3.17
C LEU A 524 -17.09 4.38 2.19
N ARG A 525 -17.29 5.60 2.72
CA ARG A 525 -17.64 6.81 1.94
C ARG A 525 -18.92 6.65 1.10
N GLY A 526 -19.75 5.65 1.40
CA GLY A 526 -21.03 5.38 0.78
C GLY A 526 -22.19 5.99 1.57
N LYS A 527 -23.41 5.63 1.14
CA LYS A 527 -24.64 5.95 1.87
C LYS A 527 -25.09 4.73 2.68
N PRO A 528 -25.76 4.90 3.83
CA PRO A 528 -26.35 3.80 4.56
C PRO A 528 -27.24 2.94 3.65
N VAL A 529 -27.10 1.62 3.75
CA VAL A 529 -27.92 0.69 2.97
C VAL A 529 -29.12 0.22 3.79
N ASN A 530 -30.25 0.03 3.11
CA ASN A 530 -31.43 -0.56 3.74
C ASN A 530 -31.14 -2.02 4.13
N PRO A 531 -31.64 -2.49 5.29
CA PRO A 531 -31.37 -3.84 5.74
C PRO A 531 -32.07 -4.86 4.84
N ALA A 532 -31.31 -5.49 3.94
CA ALA A 532 -31.68 -6.79 3.39
C ALA A 532 -31.78 -7.82 4.53
N ALA A 533 -32.44 -8.96 4.28
CA ALA A 533 -32.49 -10.06 5.24
C ALA A 533 -31.07 -10.46 5.71
N ASP A 534 -30.12 -10.52 4.77
CA ASP A 534 -28.67 -10.60 5.03
C ASP A 534 -27.96 -9.34 4.52
N ARG A 535 -27.51 -8.50 5.45
CA ARG A 535 -26.83 -7.22 5.15
C ARG A 535 -25.53 -7.42 4.36
N ARG A 536 -24.89 -8.59 4.46
CA ARG A 536 -23.63 -8.89 3.78
C ARG A 536 -23.79 -9.02 2.26
N GLN A 537 -25.01 -9.27 1.77
CA GLN A 537 -25.29 -9.27 0.33
C GLN A 537 -25.05 -7.88 -0.28
N ALA A 538 -25.57 -6.83 0.36
CA ALA A 538 -25.34 -5.45 -0.06
C ALA A 538 -23.85 -5.06 0.04
N LEU A 539 -23.12 -5.57 1.04
CA LEU A 539 -21.67 -5.40 1.12
C LEU A 539 -20.96 -6.08 -0.06
N ALA A 540 -21.30 -7.33 -0.37
CA ALA A 540 -20.72 -8.05 -1.51
C ALA A 540 -21.02 -7.38 -2.85
N ASP A 541 -22.25 -6.85 -3.02
CA ASP A 541 -22.63 -6.06 -4.19
C ASP A 541 -21.76 -4.80 -4.34
N TRP A 542 -21.55 -4.07 -3.24
CA TRP A 542 -20.73 -2.87 -3.23
C TRP A 542 -19.23 -3.15 -3.41
N LEU A 543 -18.70 -4.20 -2.78
CA LEU A 543 -17.29 -4.60 -2.93
C LEU A 543 -16.97 -4.85 -4.41
N ALA A 544 -17.82 -5.62 -5.08
CA ALA A 544 -17.60 -6.01 -6.47
C ALA A 544 -18.26 -5.07 -7.50
N ALA A 545 -18.69 -3.88 -7.08
CA ALA A 545 -19.25 -2.89 -7.99
C ALA A 545 -18.17 -2.39 -8.96
N LYS A 546 -18.52 -2.20 -10.23
CA LYS A 546 -17.59 -1.78 -11.29
C LYS A 546 -17.01 -0.38 -11.05
N ASP A 547 -17.73 0.46 -10.33
CA ASP A 547 -17.37 1.83 -9.96
C ASP A 547 -16.80 1.92 -8.53
N ASN A 548 -16.56 0.79 -7.85
CA ASN A 548 -15.89 0.79 -6.56
C ASN A 548 -14.44 1.32 -6.73
N PRO A 549 -14.05 2.41 -6.04
CA PRO A 549 -12.77 3.08 -6.29
C PRO A 549 -11.56 2.33 -5.70
N TYR A 550 -11.79 1.26 -4.96
CA TYR A 550 -10.78 0.52 -4.20
C TYR A 550 -10.58 -0.90 -4.72
N PHE A 551 -11.67 -1.64 -4.93
CA PHE A 551 -11.63 -3.09 -5.13
C PHE A 551 -10.74 -3.53 -6.31
N ALA A 552 -11.04 -3.03 -7.51
CA ALA A 552 -10.27 -3.39 -8.71
C ALA A 552 -8.82 -2.92 -8.62
N ARG A 553 -8.58 -1.72 -8.10
CA ARG A 553 -7.23 -1.17 -7.89
C ARG A 553 -6.41 -2.02 -6.92
N ASN A 554 -7.00 -2.45 -5.81
CA ASN A 554 -6.32 -3.25 -4.80
C ASN A 554 -5.90 -4.62 -5.35
N ILE A 555 -6.83 -5.34 -5.99
CA ILE A 555 -6.52 -6.65 -6.57
C ILE A 555 -5.48 -6.49 -7.71
N ALA A 556 -5.64 -5.49 -8.57
CA ALA A 556 -4.68 -5.22 -9.64
C ALA A 556 -3.28 -4.88 -9.11
N ASN A 557 -3.19 -4.02 -8.08
CA ASN A 557 -1.92 -3.67 -7.44
C ASN A 557 -1.22 -4.90 -6.85
N ARG A 558 -1.98 -5.79 -6.20
CA ARG A 558 -1.48 -7.01 -5.58
C ARG A 558 -0.93 -8.00 -6.61
N LEU A 559 -1.69 -8.24 -7.68
CA LEU A 559 -1.27 -9.12 -8.77
C LEU A 559 -0.05 -8.56 -9.50
N PHE A 560 -0.01 -7.24 -9.72
CA PHE A 560 1.16 -6.57 -10.28
C PHE A 560 2.39 -6.73 -9.36
N ALA A 561 2.23 -6.55 -8.05
CA ALA A 561 3.31 -6.72 -7.08
C ALA A 561 3.89 -8.14 -7.09
N TYR A 562 3.04 -9.17 -7.15
CA TYR A 562 3.52 -10.56 -7.18
C TYR A 562 4.35 -10.88 -8.42
N LEU A 563 4.02 -10.28 -9.57
CA LEU A 563 4.78 -10.46 -10.82
C LEU A 563 6.02 -9.55 -10.89
N MET A 564 5.90 -8.29 -10.50
CA MET A 564 6.93 -7.27 -10.68
C MET A 564 7.83 -7.06 -9.46
N GLY A 565 7.54 -7.71 -8.33
CA GLY A 565 8.31 -7.64 -7.08
C GLY A 565 7.97 -6.46 -6.17
N ARG A 566 7.19 -5.49 -6.66
CA ARG A 566 6.74 -4.31 -5.91
C ARG A 566 5.41 -3.80 -6.45
N GLY A 567 4.47 -3.43 -5.58
CA GLY A 567 3.21 -2.82 -6.00
C GLY A 567 3.39 -1.40 -6.54
N LEU A 568 2.49 -0.94 -7.40
CA LEU A 568 2.43 0.47 -7.80
C LEU A 568 2.20 1.35 -6.57
N VAL A 569 1.35 0.89 -5.66
CA VAL A 569 1.26 1.35 -4.28
C VAL A 569 2.01 0.36 -3.38
N GLU A 570 2.86 0.87 -2.49
CA GLU A 570 3.63 0.08 -1.52
C GLU A 570 3.52 0.77 -0.14
N PRO A 571 3.14 0.08 0.96
CA PRO A 571 2.74 -1.33 1.04
C PRO A 571 1.56 -1.72 0.13
N ILE A 572 1.56 -2.95 -0.38
CA ILE A 572 0.63 -3.37 -1.44
C ILE A 572 -0.86 -3.34 -1.06
N ASP A 573 -1.16 -3.31 0.24
CA ASP A 573 -2.48 -3.29 0.88
C ASP A 573 -2.74 -2.00 1.69
N ASP A 574 -2.08 -0.89 1.32
CA ASP A 574 -2.25 0.45 1.92
C ASP A 574 -2.57 1.51 0.85
N ILE A 575 -3.70 1.32 0.15
CA ILE A 575 -4.21 2.23 -0.88
C ILE A 575 -4.95 3.39 -0.22
N ARG A 576 -4.38 4.58 -0.35
CA ARG A 576 -4.90 5.80 0.25
C ARG A 576 -4.39 7.05 -0.46
N ALA A 577 -5.06 8.18 -0.31
CA ALA A 577 -4.71 9.41 -1.02
C ALA A 577 -3.31 9.91 -0.63
N THR A 578 -2.90 9.68 0.62
CA THR A 578 -1.58 10.03 1.13
C THR A 578 -0.51 8.96 0.88
N ASN A 579 -0.80 7.93 0.09
CA ASN A 579 0.16 6.93 -0.40
C ASN A 579 -0.04 6.73 -1.91
N PRO A 580 0.30 7.73 -2.73
CA PRO A 580 -0.03 7.72 -4.15
C PRO A 580 0.76 6.63 -4.90
N PRO A 581 0.17 6.03 -5.95
CA PRO A 581 0.88 5.07 -6.80
C PRO A 581 2.12 5.69 -7.45
N SER A 582 3.15 4.87 -7.72
CA SER A 582 4.33 5.30 -8.49
C SER A 582 3.99 5.69 -9.93
N ASN A 583 2.94 5.09 -10.49
CA ASN A 583 2.33 5.42 -11.78
C ASN A 583 0.79 5.30 -11.66
N PRO A 584 0.08 6.39 -11.31
CA PRO A 584 -1.37 6.38 -11.13
C PRO A 584 -2.14 5.94 -12.37
N GLU A 585 -1.71 6.40 -13.55
CA GLU A 585 -2.34 6.08 -14.83
C GLU A 585 -2.24 4.59 -15.14
N LEU A 586 -1.09 3.97 -14.82
CA LEU A 586 -0.91 2.52 -14.98
C LEU A 586 -1.79 1.72 -14.02
N LEU A 587 -1.92 2.15 -12.76
CA LEU A 587 -2.81 1.47 -11.81
C LEU A 587 -4.26 1.53 -12.29
N ASP A 588 -4.69 2.68 -12.80
CA ASP A 588 -6.04 2.88 -13.34
C ASP A 588 -6.27 2.01 -14.58
N ALA A 589 -5.30 1.94 -15.50
CA ALA A 589 -5.40 1.09 -16.69
C ALA A 589 -5.48 -0.42 -16.35
N LEU A 590 -4.76 -0.87 -15.31
CA LEU A 590 -4.84 -2.25 -14.83
C LEU A 590 -6.19 -2.54 -14.17
N ALA A 591 -6.67 -1.63 -13.33
CA ALA A 591 -7.98 -1.75 -12.69
C ALA A 591 -9.12 -1.76 -13.72
N ASP A 592 -9.08 -0.89 -14.72
CA ASP A 592 -10.03 -0.85 -15.82
C ASP A 592 -10.02 -2.14 -16.64
N SER A 593 -8.82 -2.67 -16.93
CA SER A 593 -8.67 -3.93 -17.66
C SER A 593 -9.27 -5.10 -16.89
N PHE A 594 -9.08 -5.11 -15.55
CA PHE A 594 -9.64 -6.11 -14.67
C PHE A 594 -11.17 -6.02 -14.57
N VAL A 595 -11.74 -4.82 -14.50
CA VAL A 595 -13.20 -4.63 -14.54
C VAL A 595 -13.78 -5.05 -15.90
N LYS A 596 -13.12 -4.68 -17.01
CA LYS A 596 -13.54 -5.03 -18.38
C LYS A 596 -13.51 -6.53 -18.66
N SER A 597 -12.56 -7.26 -18.07
CA SER A 597 -12.50 -8.73 -18.18
C SER A 597 -13.56 -9.45 -17.34
N GLY A 598 -14.39 -8.72 -16.58
CA GLY A 598 -15.34 -9.31 -15.65
C GLY A 598 -14.67 -9.81 -14.37
N PHE A 599 -13.62 -9.12 -13.92
CA PHE A 599 -12.81 -9.49 -12.76
C PHE A 599 -12.07 -10.83 -12.92
N ASP A 600 -11.65 -11.14 -14.15
CA ASP A 600 -10.86 -12.33 -14.49
C ASP A 600 -9.37 -12.09 -14.19
N GLN A 601 -8.83 -12.85 -13.23
CA GLN A 601 -7.43 -12.77 -12.82
C GLN A 601 -6.48 -13.24 -13.92
N LYS A 602 -6.78 -14.35 -14.61
CA LYS A 602 -5.88 -14.89 -15.63
C LYS A 602 -5.73 -13.93 -16.80
N GLN A 603 -6.78 -13.20 -17.17
CA GLN A 603 -6.68 -12.14 -18.19
C GLN A 603 -5.78 -10.99 -17.75
N LEU A 604 -5.83 -10.58 -16.48
CA LEU A 604 -4.93 -9.55 -15.97
C LEU A 604 -3.48 -10.03 -15.90
N LEU A 605 -3.24 -11.27 -15.46
CA LEU A 605 -1.91 -11.90 -15.49
C LEU A 605 -1.37 -11.97 -16.93
N LYS A 606 -2.20 -12.40 -17.89
CA LYS A 606 -1.85 -12.44 -19.32
C LYS A 606 -1.42 -11.06 -19.84
N LEU A 607 -2.14 -10.00 -19.46
CA LEU A 607 -1.79 -8.63 -19.85
C LEU A 607 -0.40 -8.22 -19.32
N ILE A 608 -0.11 -8.51 -18.04
CA ILE A 608 1.18 -8.17 -17.42
C ILE A 608 2.31 -9.00 -18.02
N LEU A 609 2.17 -10.32 -18.11
CA LEU A 609 3.22 -11.23 -18.59
C LEU A 609 3.62 -10.96 -20.07
N ASN A 610 2.67 -10.48 -20.88
CA ASN A 610 2.92 -10.11 -22.28
C ASN A 610 3.49 -8.69 -22.46
N SER A 611 3.55 -7.88 -21.41
CA SER A 611 4.16 -6.54 -21.48
C SER A 611 5.67 -6.64 -21.70
N ARG A 612 6.25 -5.64 -22.39
CA ARG A 612 7.70 -5.44 -22.44
C ARG A 612 8.25 -5.17 -21.04
N LEU A 613 7.51 -4.43 -20.20
CA LEU A 613 7.90 -4.11 -18.82
C LEU A 613 8.20 -5.35 -17.97
N TYR A 614 7.32 -6.36 -18.00
CA TYR A 614 7.55 -7.63 -17.31
C TYR A 614 8.76 -8.40 -17.86
N GLN A 615 9.09 -8.21 -19.14
CA GLN A 615 10.15 -8.93 -19.84
C GLN A 615 11.49 -8.19 -19.86
N LEU A 616 11.65 -7.13 -19.05
CA LEU A 616 12.94 -6.49 -18.89
C LEU A 616 13.94 -7.43 -18.20
N ASP A 617 15.21 -7.25 -18.52
CA ASP A 617 16.34 -7.87 -17.82
C ASP A 617 16.40 -7.34 -16.38
N SER A 618 16.79 -8.19 -15.43
CA SER A 618 17.05 -7.76 -14.05
C SER A 618 18.40 -7.10 -13.87
N THR A 619 19.32 -7.29 -14.82
CA THR A 619 20.61 -6.63 -14.81
C THR A 619 20.42 -5.13 -15.06
N PRO A 620 20.68 -4.28 -14.06
CA PRO A 620 20.50 -2.85 -14.24
C PRO A 620 21.63 -2.29 -15.11
N THR A 621 21.33 -1.25 -15.87
CA THR A 621 22.34 -0.36 -16.42
C THR A 621 22.89 0.53 -15.31
N LYS A 622 24.09 1.12 -15.52
CA LYS A 622 24.64 2.11 -14.57
C LYS A 622 23.69 3.29 -14.30
N ALA A 623 22.85 3.63 -15.28
CA ALA A 623 21.94 4.76 -15.17
C ALA A 623 20.66 4.45 -14.38
N ASN A 624 20.28 3.17 -14.26
CA ASN A 624 19.02 2.77 -13.64
C ASN A 624 19.18 1.88 -12.40
N ALA A 625 20.41 1.53 -12.01
CA ALA A 625 20.70 0.71 -10.83
C ALA A 625 20.16 1.27 -9.50
N GLY A 626 19.95 2.59 -9.40
CA GLY A 626 19.35 3.24 -8.23
C GLY A 626 17.82 3.31 -8.24
N ASP A 627 17.16 2.89 -9.32
CA ASP A 627 15.70 2.89 -9.40
C ASP A 627 15.12 1.64 -8.75
N LEU A 628 14.34 1.83 -7.69
CA LEU A 628 13.64 0.77 -6.96
C LEU A 628 12.11 0.91 -7.04
N LYS A 629 11.60 1.89 -7.82
CA LYS A 629 10.20 2.33 -7.76
C LYS A 629 9.48 2.32 -9.10
N PHE A 630 10.22 2.54 -10.19
CA PHE A 630 9.64 2.79 -11.51
C PHE A 630 9.86 1.66 -12.52
N TYR A 631 10.37 0.51 -12.07
CA TYR A 631 10.46 -0.71 -12.88
C TYR A 631 11.35 -0.56 -14.12
N SER A 632 12.40 0.25 -14.05
CA SER A 632 13.38 0.37 -15.14
C SER A 632 14.14 -0.93 -15.45
N HIS A 633 14.10 -1.91 -14.55
CA HIS A 633 14.61 -3.26 -14.74
C HIS A 633 13.74 -4.21 -13.93
N PHE A 634 13.81 -5.50 -14.23
CA PHE A 634 13.03 -6.48 -13.46
C PHE A 634 13.57 -6.57 -12.03
N THR A 635 12.69 -6.41 -11.04
CA THR A 635 13.09 -6.55 -9.63
C THR A 635 13.29 -8.02 -9.30
N VAL A 636 14.50 -8.38 -8.89
CA VAL A 636 14.83 -9.74 -8.47
C VAL A 636 14.05 -10.10 -7.21
N LYS A 637 13.32 -11.22 -7.25
CA LYS A 637 12.49 -11.71 -6.14
C LYS A 637 13.08 -13.01 -5.61
N ARG A 638 13.16 -13.17 -4.29
CA ARG A 638 13.54 -14.46 -3.70
C ARG A 638 12.43 -15.48 -3.94
N LEU A 639 12.80 -16.74 -4.18
CA LEU A 639 11.81 -17.81 -4.17
C LEU A 639 11.19 -17.96 -2.77
N PRO A 640 9.84 -18.05 -2.66
CA PRO A 640 9.18 -18.44 -1.43
C PRO A 640 9.66 -19.81 -0.95
N ALA A 641 9.58 -20.07 0.36
CA ALA A 641 10.08 -21.29 0.99
C ALA A 641 9.54 -22.56 0.33
N GLU A 642 8.24 -22.58 0.04
CA GLU A 642 7.53 -23.70 -0.57
C GLU A 642 8.02 -23.94 -2.00
N VAL A 643 8.09 -22.88 -2.82
CA VAL A 643 8.57 -22.93 -4.20
C VAL A 643 10.04 -23.39 -4.26
N LEU A 644 10.88 -22.90 -3.35
CA LEU A 644 12.29 -23.27 -3.31
C LEU A 644 12.46 -24.75 -2.94
N LEU A 645 11.71 -25.25 -1.95
CA LEU A 645 11.76 -26.67 -1.57
C LEU A 645 11.27 -27.57 -2.71
N ASP A 646 10.16 -27.20 -3.36
CA ASP A 646 9.62 -27.94 -4.50
C ASP A 646 10.58 -27.92 -5.71
N ALA A 647 11.26 -26.80 -5.95
CA ALA A 647 12.29 -26.70 -6.97
C ALA A 647 13.49 -27.61 -6.67
N ILE A 648 13.94 -27.68 -5.40
CA ILE A 648 15.03 -28.60 -4.99
C ILE A 648 14.60 -30.06 -5.18
N ASP A 649 13.36 -30.41 -4.83
CA ASP A 649 12.81 -31.75 -5.06
C ASP A 649 12.79 -32.11 -6.54
N GLN A 650 12.34 -31.20 -7.40
CA GLN A 650 12.29 -31.37 -8.86
C GLN A 650 13.70 -31.54 -9.48
N VAL A 651 14.66 -30.72 -9.06
CA VAL A 651 16.06 -30.77 -9.54
C VAL A 651 16.72 -32.07 -9.12
N THR A 652 16.60 -32.44 -7.85
CA THR A 652 17.19 -33.67 -7.32
C THR A 652 16.43 -34.93 -7.71
N GLY A 653 15.23 -34.80 -8.29
CA GLY A 653 14.38 -35.95 -8.62
C GLY A 653 13.88 -36.71 -7.39
N THR A 654 13.83 -36.04 -6.24
CA THR A 654 13.40 -36.59 -4.94
C THR A 654 12.03 -36.03 -4.56
N ARG A 655 11.50 -36.44 -3.41
CA ARG A 655 10.23 -35.94 -2.87
C ARG A 655 10.34 -35.73 -1.37
N THR A 656 9.96 -34.55 -0.90
CA THR A 656 9.78 -34.31 0.53
C THR A 656 8.50 -34.98 1.01
N LYS A 657 8.59 -35.74 2.11
CA LYS A 657 7.43 -36.31 2.78
C LYS A 657 6.96 -35.34 3.86
N PHE A 658 5.69 -34.93 3.77
CA PHE A 658 5.02 -34.20 4.83
C PHE A 658 4.13 -35.16 5.64
N GLU A 659 3.99 -34.89 6.93
CA GLU A 659 3.09 -35.65 7.82
C GLU A 659 1.64 -35.53 7.34
N LYS A 660 0.82 -36.57 7.53
CA LYS A 660 -0.63 -36.58 7.25
C LYS A 660 -1.09 -36.32 5.81
N VAL A 661 -0.19 -36.16 4.83
CA VAL A 661 -0.54 -36.09 3.40
C VAL A 661 0.21 -37.17 2.60
N PRO A 662 -0.30 -37.63 1.44
CA PRO A 662 0.38 -38.64 0.62
C PRO A 662 1.79 -38.23 0.18
N LEU A 663 2.67 -39.23 -0.07
CA LEU A 663 4.00 -38.96 -0.64
C LEU A 663 3.84 -38.34 -2.04
N GLY A 664 4.56 -37.25 -2.32
CA GLY A 664 4.45 -36.52 -3.57
C GLY A 664 3.52 -35.31 -3.54
N THR A 665 2.86 -35.05 -2.40
CA THR A 665 2.24 -33.74 -2.15
C THR A 665 3.34 -32.69 -2.12
N ARG A 666 3.20 -31.63 -2.93
CA ARG A 666 4.18 -30.54 -2.99
C ARG A 666 4.01 -29.58 -1.81
N ALA A 667 5.06 -28.82 -1.49
CA ALA A 667 5.01 -27.80 -0.46
C ALA A 667 3.98 -26.71 -0.80
N ILE A 668 3.84 -26.33 -2.07
CA ILE A 668 2.80 -25.37 -2.50
C ILE A 668 1.37 -25.89 -2.36
N GLU A 669 1.18 -27.20 -2.21
CA GLU A 669 -0.13 -27.85 -2.02
C GLU A 669 -0.48 -28.04 -0.53
N LEU A 670 0.40 -27.58 0.38
CA LEU A 670 0.14 -27.73 1.81
C LEU A 670 -1.04 -26.85 2.24
N PRO A 671 -2.03 -27.43 2.92
CA PRO A 671 -3.27 -26.74 3.18
C PRO A 671 -3.19 -25.85 4.45
N ASP A 672 -2.12 -26.00 5.25
CA ASP A 672 -1.95 -25.35 6.55
C ASP A 672 -0.50 -24.87 6.81
N ALA A 673 -0.36 -23.87 7.68
CA ALA A 673 0.92 -23.44 8.24
C ALA A 673 1.51 -24.44 9.25
N GLN A 674 0.69 -25.30 9.87
CA GLN A 674 1.12 -26.19 10.97
C GLN A 674 2.02 -27.38 10.57
N TYR A 675 2.26 -27.60 9.27
CA TYR A 675 3.17 -28.64 8.81
C TYR A 675 4.62 -28.31 9.18
N LYS A 676 5.15 -29.05 10.16
CA LYS A 676 6.51 -28.87 10.68
C LYS A 676 7.53 -29.32 9.64
N ASN A 677 8.34 -28.38 9.18
CA ASN A 677 9.47 -28.66 8.31
C ASN A 677 10.54 -27.58 8.56
N TYR A 678 11.75 -28.00 8.93
CA TYR A 678 12.83 -27.09 9.31
C TYR A 678 13.22 -26.15 8.15
N PHE A 679 13.24 -26.66 6.91
CA PHE A 679 13.51 -25.87 5.71
C PHE A 679 12.45 -24.77 5.55
N LEU A 680 11.16 -25.14 5.55
CA LEU A 680 10.08 -24.17 5.36
C LEU A 680 10.08 -23.06 6.42
N SER A 681 10.31 -23.42 7.69
CA SER A 681 10.42 -22.44 8.78
C SER A 681 11.62 -21.50 8.61
N THR A 682 12.79 -22.04 8.23
CA THR A 682 14.02 -21.26 8.05
C THR A 682 13.92 -20.27 6.89
N PHE A 683 13.21 -20.65 5.83
CA PHE A 683 12.99 -19.83 4.63
C PHE A 683 11.77 -18.90 4.71
N GLY A 684 11.17 -18.75 5.91
CA GLY A 684 10.16 -17.71 6.16
C GLY A 684 8.75 -18.08 5.72
N LYS A 685 8.37 -19.36 5.77
CA LYS A 685 6.96 -19.77 5.61
C LYS A 685 6.09 -19.00 6.61
N PRO A 686 5.00 -18.35 6.18
CA PRO A 686 4.14 -17.57 7.06
C PRO A 686 3.36 -18.45 8.03
N ARG A 687 2.97 -17.86 9.16
CA ARG A 687 2.21 -18.56 10.22
C ARG A 687 0.71 -18.46 10.01
N ARG A 688 0.26 -17.50 9.18
CA ARG A 688 -1.14 -17.20 8.87
C ARG A 688 -1.90 -16.64 10.07
N GLU A 689 -1.29 -15.69 10.78
CA GLU A 689 -1.82 -15.09 12.01
C GLU A 689 -2.47 -13.70 11.77
N ALA A 690 -1.97 -12.97 10.78
CA ALA A 690 -2.34 -11.62 10.38
C ALA A 690 -2.74 -11.56 8.90
N VAL A 691 -3.62 -10.61 8.59
CA VAL A 691 -4.07 -10.32 7.22
C VAL A 691 -3.05 -9.38 6.57
N CYS A 692 -1.78 -9.79 6.52
CA CYS A 692 -0.68 -8.96 6.06
C CYS A 692 0.28 -9.75 5.20
N GLU A 693 0.71 -9.15 4.09
CA GLU A 693 1.77 -9.70 3.23
C GLU A 693 3.13 -9.76 3.92
N CYS A 694 3.31 -8.90 4.93
CA CYS A 694 4.52 -8.81 5.73
C CYS A 694 4.85 -10.08 6.53
N GLU A 695 3.93 -11.04 6.65
CA GLU A 695 4.24 -12.34 7.26
C GLU A 695 5.20 -13.20 6.41
N ARG A 696 5.21 -13.00 5.09
CA ARG A 696 6.20 -13.67 4.23
C ARG A 696 7.50 -12.89 4.29
N VAL A 697 8.42 -13.38 5.11
CA VAL A 697 9.75 -12.76 5.31
C VAL A 697 10.66 -13.12 4.13
N SER A 698 10.91 -12.17 3.24
CA SER A 698 11.81 -12.33 2.09
C SER A 698 13.24 -11.85 2.36
N GLU A 699 13.50 -11.23 3.52
CA GLU A 699 14.83 -10.76 3.88
C GLU A 699 15.82 -11.93 4.02
N PRO A 700 17.05 -11.77 3.52
CA PRO A 700 18.10 -12.78 3.69
C PRO A 700 18.52 -12.87 5.15
N ASN A 701 18.78 -14.09 5.62
CA ASN A 701 19.40 -14.32 6.92
C ASN A 701 20.54 -15.35 6.83
N LEU A 702 21.43 -15.34 7.83
CA LEU A 702 22.60 -16.22 7.87
C LEU A 702 22.22 -17.71 7.93
N ALA A 703 21.15 -18.05 8.64
CA ALA A 703 20.68 -19.43 8.78
C ALA A 703 20.25 -20.03 7.42
N GLN A 704 19.63 -19.24 6.55
CA GLN A 704 19.27 -19.64 5.19
C GLN A 704 20.50 -19.97 4.36
N ALA A 705 21.52 -19.10 4.38
CA ALA A 705 22.76 -19.32 3.65
C ALA A 705 23.52 -20.56 4.15
N LEU A 706 23.58 -20.76 5.47
CA LEU A 706 24.20 -21.95 6.07
C LEU A 706 23.44 -23.22 5.69
N HIS A 707 22.11 -23.18 5.64
CA HIS A 707 21.29 -24.35 5.30
C HIS A 707 21.43 -24.75 3.83
N THR A 708 21.59 -23.80 2.91
CA THR A 708 21.81 -24.12 1.49
C THR A 708 23.21 -24.68 1.22
N LEU A 709 24.21 -24.20 1.94
CA LEU A 709 25.61 -24.61 1.73
C LEU A 709 25.94 -25.94 2.42
N ASN A 710 25.49 -26.13 3.66
CA ASN A 710 25.96 -27.23 4.53
C ASN A 710 24.80 -28.04 5.14
N GLY A 711 23.58 -27.91 4.63
CA GLY A 711 22.42 -28.60 5.21
C GLY A 711 22.33 -30.06 4.75
N ASP A 712 22.34 -30.99 5.71
CA ASP A 712 22.16 -32.44 5.49
C ASP A 712 20.95 -32.76 4.59
N ALA A 713 19.88 -31.95 4.67
CA ALA A 713 18.66 -32.14 3.90
C ALA A 713 18.87 -31.99 2.38
N ILE A 714 19.72 -31.07 1.93
CA ILE A 714 20.00 -30.87 0.50
C ILE A 714 21.00 -31.91 0.03
N GLU A 715 22.05 -32.16 0.80
CA GLU A 715 23.06 -33.18 0.50
C GLU A 715 22.42 -34.56 0.34
N ALA A 716 21.55 -34.97 1.28
CA ALA A 716 20.85 -36.24 1.20
C ALA A 716 19.96 -36.37 -0.04
N LYS A 717 19.32 -35.27 -0.49
CA LYS A 717 18.50 -35.27 -1.72
C LYS A 717 19.37 -35.39 -2.98
N ILE A 718 20.48 -34.67 -3.03
CA ILE A 718 21.43 -34.76 -4.16
C ILE A 718 22.04 -36.17 -4.22
N ALA A 719 22.31 -36.78 -3.07
CA ALA A 719 22.92 -38.09 -2.94
C ALA A 719 21.95 -39.27 -3.05
N ASP A 720 20.65 -39.02 -3.18
CA ASP A 720 19.62 -40.07 -3.18
C ASP A 720 19.88 -41.12 -4.29
N PRO A 721 19.91 -42.43 -3.97
CA PRO A 721 20.19 -43.48 -4.94
C PRO A 721 19.12 -43.62 -6.03
N ASN A 722 17.92 -43.07 -5.80
CA ASN A 722 16.83 -42.97 -6.77
C ASN A 722 16.66 -41.54 -7.33
N GLY A 723 17.56 -40.62 -6.96
CA GLY A 723 17.58 -39.23 -7.42
C GLY A 723 18.02 -39.07 -8.87
N ARG A 724 17.98 -37.83 -9.36
CA ARG A 724 18.27 -37.46 -10.75
C ARG A 724 19.69 -37.85 -11.15
N VAL A 725 20.70 -37.53 -10.33
CA VAL A 725 22.11 -37.85 -10.63
C VAL A 725 22.30 -39.35 -10.82
N ALA A 726 21.78 -40.17 -9.89
CA ALA A 726 21.87 -41.63 -9.98
C ALA A 726 21.20 -42.18 -11.25
N LYS A 727 19.98 -41.70 -11.56
CA LYS A 727 19.26 -42.10 -12.79
C LYS A 727 19.99 -41.69 -14.07
N LEU A 728 20.57 -40.50 -14.09
CA LEU A 728 21.31 -39.98 -15.24
C LEU A 728 22.59 -40.77 -15.51
N LEU A 729 23.32 -41.17 -14.47
CA LEU A 729 24.52 -42.01 -14.60
C LEU A 729 24.20 -43.40 -15.17
N VAL A 730 23.02 -43.96 -14.85
CA VAL A 730 22.55 -45.23 -15.41
C VAL A 730 22.13 -45.09 -16.89
N ALA A 731 21.71 -43.91 -17.32
CA ALA A 731 21.23 -43.66 -18.69
C ALA A 731 22.34 -43.68 -19.77
N LYS A 732 23.62 -43.76 -19.38
CA LYS A 732 24.80 -43.87 -20.28
C LYS A 732 24.89 -42.79 -21.38
N LYS A 733 24.41 -41.57 -21.11
CA LYS A 733 24.60 -40.40 -21.98
C LYS A 733 26.04 -39.88 -21.91
N SER A 734 26.45 -39.07 -22.89
CA SER A 734 27.76 -38.41 -22.85
C SER A 734 27.86 -37.40 -21.69
N PRO A 735 29.07 -37.10 -21.17
CA PRO A 735 29.23 -36.12 -20.10
C PRO A 735 28.60 -34.76 -20.39
N ASP A 736 28.72 -34.26 -21.63
CA ASP A 736 28.15 -32.98 -22.02
C ASP A 736 26.63 -32.98 -22.01
N GLU A 737 26.01 -34.10 -22.40
CA GLU A 737 24.55 -34.27 -22.33
C GLU A 737 24.09 -34.33 -20.87
N LEU A 738 24.86 -34.98 -19.99
CA LEU A 738 24.55 -35.02 -18.55
C LEU A 738 24.65 -33.64 -17.92
N VAL A 739 25.72 -32.90 -18.19
CA VAL A 739 25.86 -31.50 -17.73
C VAL A 739 24.71 -30.65 -18.27
N SER A 740 24.41 -30.75 -19.57
CA SER A 740 23.33 -29.96 -20.20
C SER A 740 21.97 -30.26 -19.59
N GLU A 741 21.67 -31.52 -19.30
CA GLU A 741 20.44 -31.95 -18.61
C GLU A 741 20.32 -31.33 -17.21
N LEU A 742 21.42 -31.31 -16.44
CA LEU A 742 21.44 -30.72 -15.09
C LEU A 742 21.24 -29.20 -15.11
N TYR A 743 21.83 -28.50 -16.08
CA TYR A 743 21.61 -27.07 -16.29
C TYR A 743 20.15 -26.78 -16.68
N LEU A 744 19.58 -27.56 -17.60
CA LEU A 744 18.17 -27.41 -18.00
C LEU A 744 17.22 -27.70 -16.83
N ALA A 745 17.49 -28.73 -16.02
CA ALA A 745 16.67 -29.06 -14.86
C ALA A 745 16.73 -27.99 -13.75
N THR A 746 17.87 -27.32 -13.58
CA THR A 746 18.11 -26.42 -12.43
C THR A 746 17.85 -24.96 -12.77
N VAL A 747 18.44 -24.47 -13.84
CA VAL A 747 18.40 -23.05 -14.23
C VAL A 747 17.71 -22.83 -15.58
N SER A 748 17.09 -23.87 -16.16
CA SER A 748 16.24 -23.79 -17.35
C SER A 748 16.92 -23.22 -18.59
N ARG A 749 18.25 -23.33 -18.66
CA ARG A 749 19.08 -22.94 -19.81
C ARG A 749 20.11 -24.01 -20.13
N ARG A 750 20.73 -23.90 -21.30
CA ARG A 750 21.93 -24.67 -21.66
C ARG A 750 23.15 -24.09 -20.92
N PRO A 751 24.16 -24.90 -20.60
CA PRO A 751 25.44 -24.39 -20.13
C PRO A 751 26.08 -23.54 -21.22
N HIS A 752 26.74 -22.46 -20.83
CA HIS A 752 27.60 -21.70 -21.74
C HIS A 752 28.86 -22.51 -22.10
N ALA A 753 29.54 -22.13 -23.17
CA ALA A 753 30.68 -22.90 -23.70
C ALA A 753 31.85 -22.98 -22.69
N ASP A 754 32.07 -21.91 -21.94
CA ASP A 754 33.04 -21.81 -20.85
C ASP A 754 32.64 -22.66 -19.63
N GLU A 755 31.36 -22.63 -19.24
CA GLU A 755 30.82 -23.51 -18.19
C GLU A 755 30.96 -24.99 -18.56
N LEU A 756 30.68 -25.36 -19.80
CA LEU A 756 30.83 -26.73 -20.29
C LEU A 756 32.30 -27.15 -20.29
N ALA A 757 33.21 -26.29 -20.75
CA ALA A 757 34.65 -26.54 -20.71
C ALA A 757 35.18 -26.71 -19.27
N ALA A 758 34.71 -25.87 -18.34
CA ALA A 758 35.04 -25.99 -16.93
C ALA A 758 34.53 -27.30 -16.34
N CYS A 759 33.30 -27.71 -16.65
CA CYS A 759 32.73 -28.99 -16.22
C CYS A 759 33.54 -30.18 -16.74
N ARG A 760 33.97 -30.16 -18.02
CA ARG A 760 34.82 -31.23 -18.59
C ARG A 760 36.16 -31.34 -17.85
N LYS A 761 36.78 -30.20 -17.54
CA LYS A 761 38.04 -30.16 -16.78
C LYS A 761 37.85 -30.75 -15.38
N LEU A 762 36.86 -30.26 -14.64
CA LEU A 762 36.58 -30.72 -13.27
C LEU A 762 36.20 -32.20 -13.20
N LEU A 763 35.44 -32.69 -14.18
CA LEU A 763 35.10 -34.12 -14.28
C LEU A 763 36.36 -34.98 -14.49
N ALA A 764 37.31 -34.52 -15.31
CA ALA A 764 38.57 -35.22 -15.53
C ALA A 764 39.46 -35.23 -14.27
N GLU A 765 39.41 -34.17 -13.45
CA GLU A 765 40.20 -34.02 -12.22
C GLU A 765 39.58 -34.77 -11.01
N SER A 766 38.26 -34.97 -10.99
CA SER A 766 37.53 -35.49 -9.82
C SER A 766 37.86 -36.95 -9.46
N GLY A 767 38.18 -37.81 -10.44
CA GLY A 767 38.38 -39.24 -10.22
C GLY A 767 37.13 -40.04 -9.84
N ASP A 768 36.06 -39.39 -9.40
CA ASP A 768 34.74 -39.95 -9.11
C ASP A 768 33.66 -39.16 -9.87
N ALA A 769 33.19 -39.71 -10.99
CA ALA A 769 32.17 -39.08 -11.81
C ALA A 769 30.87 -38.83 -11.03
N LYS A 770 30.50 -39.70 -10.08
CA LYS A 770 29.27 -39.52 -9.29
C LYS A 770 29.40 -38.31 -8.37
N ALA A 771 30.52 -38.19 -7.65
CA ALA A 771 30.81 -37.05 -6.80
C ALA A 771 30.78 -35.73 -7.61
N PHE A 772 31.42 -35.70 -8.78
CA PHE A 772 31.39 -34.53 -9.65
C PHE A 772 29.97 -34.04 -10.00
N TYR A 773 29.07 -34.94 -10.43
CA TYR A 773 27.72 -34.51 -10.79
C TYR A 773 26.89 -34.09 -9.58
N GLN A 774 27.15 -34.67 -8.40
CA GLN A 774 26.53 -34.23 -7.15
C GLN A 774 26.99 -32.81 -6.78
N ASP A 775 28.29 -32.54 -6.86
CA ASP A 775 28.87 -31.21 -6.63
C ASP A 775 28.39 -30.16 -7.64
N LEU A 776 28.19 -30.57 -8.90
CA LEU A 776 27.62 -29.68 -9.92
C LEU A 776 26.18 -29.29 -9.57
N VAL A 777 25.33 -30.23 -9.17
CA VAL A 777 23.95 -29.92 -8.72
C VAL A 777 23.98 -29.04 -7.49
N TRP A 778 24.83 -29.34 -6.51
CA TRP A 778 25.01 -28.52 -5.31
C TRP A 778 25.40 -27.08 -5.66
N SER A 779 26.34 -26.91 -6.59
CA SER A 779 26.79 -25.60 -7.06
C SER A 779 25.67 -24.82 -7.76
N LEU A 780 24.88 -25.48 -8.61
CA LEU A 780 23.78 -24.86 -9.33
C LEU A 780 22.62 -24.47 -8.40
N VAL A 781 22.26 -25.31 -7.42
CA VAL A 781 21.21 -25.01 -6.43
C VAL A 781 21.61 -23.87 -5.49
N ASN A 782 22.91 -23.71 -5.22
CA ASN A 782 23.45 -22.59 -4.45
C ASN A 782 23.67 -21.31 -5.29
N ALA A 783 23.50 -21.36 -6.61
CA ALA A 783 23.64 -20.20 -7.46
C ALA A 783 22.48 -19.21 -7.25
N LYS A 784 22.78 -17.91 -7.34
CA LYS A 784 21.75 -16.85 -7.27
C LYS A 784 20.67 -17.01 -8.34
N HIS A 785 21.05 -17.52 -9.53
CA HIS A 785 20.09 -17.79 -10.61
C HIS A 785 19.05 -18.87 -10.21
N PHE A 786 19.38 -19.76 -9.28
CA PHE A 786 18.43 -20.74 -8.77
C PHE A 786 17.55 -20.16 -7.66
N GLN A 787 18.15 -19.48 -6.68
CA GLN A 787 17.46 -19.03 -5.47
C GLN A 787 16.49 -17.86 -5.70
N PHE A 788 16.60 -17.18 -6.84
CA PHE A 788 15.83 -15.99 -7.16
C PHE A 788 15.09 -16.12 -8.50
N VAL A 789 13.99 -15.41 -8.60
CA VAL A 789 13.32 -15.04 -9.86
C VAL A 789 13.96 -13.73 -10.32
N HIS A 790 14.57 -13.76 -11.49
CA HIS A 790 15.35 -12.66 -12.05
C HIS A 790 14.89 -12.30 -13.45
#